data_AF-A0A1Y4HEP7-F1
#
_entry.id   AF-A0A1Y4HEP7-F1
#
_cell.length_a   1.000
_cell.length_b   1.000
_cell.length_c   1.000
_cell.angle_alpha   90.00
_cell.angle_beta   90.00
_cell.angle_gamma   90.00
#
_symmetry.space_group_name_H-M   'P 1'
#
loop_
_entity.id
_entity.type
_entity.pdbx_description
1 polymer ?
#
loop_
_entity_poly.entity_id
_entity_poly.type
_entity_poly.pdbx_seq_one_letter_code
_entity_poly.pdbx_strand_id
1 'polypeptide(L)'
;MYWDHGYAVNAVEQASWGTPVSSGTQIYNNIFYGDSDLVVNNAGVTYSNNCVWGGVEDAYPMDADPYVIVADPMLVDPSQAPDGSFDEGSRTVTLGDASGFQLQAGSPCIDGGMDFLPVPEESFPEVADELTPTNITLEYLDYFGNPVPYGEAGGVVDIGAHEYQGTPERPQADTEYLEALADLAQSYDESLFVPAGWETLERAVQAARTVLSSSNPLPARVESAEKQLEAAVAGLEKLSDKVENTPDTAENILAAYHPGNDNSGFEKGTAGDWGSWQSTVSNSAEQKHTGAASLKIVQTASATAYSEIGNVPVSPNTEYVCEAWVYCTGEQASRVAVEAKHHNSYTGQGDIKLGKETSSDGTAQAAWRKIVLLFTTKGYDKISLSVNSDIPTAYVDDVVLYERYRVEKTEPDRGALSQAVSQTPPFDGEAYAPSLWQAYRKALLAARLQMVDVMADQESVDAAAQALMDAFAALETVDFAALQELYTLHQGKQESQYTPESWQAFSKAMQQAARLLEQGSPDPEQLRQAYTELQRAVSGLVPVSPKPTNVTAVPGTARPQEIAADPAEAPVEDAILVEPAEPDPDAGQPEKEPAGDAQPPVQEEKEPAQDGAEPVQPVEEPVSAQEQQAGSPNAAPWIIAGVVVLGAGAAGCFAVIKRKKSA
;
A
#
# COMPACT_ATOMS: atom_id res chain seq x y z
N MET A 1 -15.49 17.16 -3.78
CA MET A 1 -14.86 17.99 -2.73
C MET A 1 -13.69 18.72 -3.37
N TYR A 2 -13.75 20.05 -3.39
CA TYR A 2 -12.69 20.90 -3.94
C TYR A 2 -12.27 21.92 -2.90
N TRP A 3 -10.97 22.20 -2.81
CA TRP A 3 -10.40 23.30 -2.04
C TRP A 3 -9.09 23.79 -2.67
N ASP A 4 -8.79 25.08 -2.52
CA ASP A 4 -7.66 25.79 -3.13
C ASP A 4 -6.68 26.38 -2.10
N HIS A 5 -6.84 26.02 -0.82
CA HIS A 5 -5.99 26.45 0.30
C HIS A 5 -5.74 25.25 1.23
N GLY A 6 -4.62 25.25 1.98
CA GLY A 6 -4.27 24.15 2.88
C GLY A 6 -5.31 23.93 3.99
N TYR A 7 -6.14 22.89 3.84
CA TYR A 7 -7.09 22.43 4.85
C TYR A 7 -6.70 21.03 5.33
N ALA A 8 -6.98 20.72 6.59
CA ALA A 8 -6.96 19.34 7.08
C ALA A 8 -8.32 18.69 6.81
N VAL A 9 -8.33 17.53 6.13
CA VAL A 9 -9.54 16.75 5.91
C VAL A 9 -9.68 15.74 7.04
N ASN A 10 -10.83 15.68 7.70
CA ASN A 10 -11.09 14.72 8.77
C ASN A 10 -12.36 13.92 8.44
N ALA A 11 -12.16 12.69 7.97
CA ALA A 11 -13.25 11.77 7.71
C ALA A 11 -13.63 11.10 9.03
N VAL A 12 -14.75 11.53 9.60
CA VAL A 12 -15.25 11.05 10.89
C VAL A 12 -16.43 10.11 10.69
N GLU A 13 -16.61 9.16 11.62
CA GLU A 13 -17.89 8.49 11.80
C GLU A 13 -18.98 9.55 12.04
N GLN A 14 -20.18 9.35 11.49
CA GLN A 14 -21.27 10.33 11.59
C GLN A 14 -21.41 10.88 13.03
N ALA A 15 -21.13 12.17 13.20
CA ALA A 15 -21.18 12.83 14.49
C ALA A 15 -22.62 12.89 15.00
N SER A 16 -22.94 12.04 15.96
CA SER A 16 -24.17 12.08 16.73
C SER A 16 -23.88 12.73 18.08
N TRP A 17 -24.62 13.80 18.39
CA TRP A 17 -24.60 14.42 19.71
C TRP A 17 -25.22 13.45 20.74
N GLY A 18 -24.38 12.64 21.39
CA GLY A 18 -24.79 11.60 22.33
C GLY A 18 -24.83 10.24 21.65
N THR A 19 -23.77 9.45 21.87
CA THR A 19 -23.35 8.27 21.10
C THR A 19 -24.40 7.15 21.00
N PRO A 20 -25.04 6.95 19.84
CA PRO A 20 -25.58 5.67 19.42
C PRO A 20 -24.46 4.86 18.75
N VAL A 21 -24.65 3.55 18.63
CA VAL A 21 -23.83 2.69 17.76
C VAL A 21 -24.11 3.04 16.28
N SER A 22 -23.09 3.06 15.43
CA SER A 22 -23.18 3.22 13.97
C SER A 22 -22.42 2.08 13.29
N SER A 23 -22.76 1.73 12.04
CA SER A 23 -21.97 0.79 11.24
C SER A 23 -20.71 1.41 10.60
N GLY A 24 -20.50 2.72 10.75
CA GLY A 24 -19.36 3.44 10.18
C GLY A 24 -19.75 4.48 9.12
N THR A 25 -18.82 4.87 8.25
CA THR A 25 -19.03 5.85 7.17
C THR A 25 -18.41 5.33 5.88
N GLN A 26 -19.20 5.29 4.81
CA GLN A 26 -18.76 4.85 3.49
C GLN A 26 -18.57 6.07 2.58
N ILE A 27 -17.35 6.28 2.09
CA ILE A 27 -16.99 7.38 1.20
C ILE A 27 -16.63 6.80 -0.16
N TYR A 28 -17.53 6.91 -1.13
CA TYR A 28 -17.33 6.31 -2.44
C TYR A 28 -17.86 7.19 -3.57
N ASN A 29 -17.29 7.03 -4.76
CA ASN A 29 -17.61 7.84 -5.94
C ASN A 29 -17.51 9.35 -5.65
N ASN A 30 -16.45 9.82 -4.98
CA ASN A 30 -16.17 11.25 -4.78
C ASN A 30 -14.92 11.70 -5.53
N ILE A 31 -14.89 12.97 -5.94
CA ILE A 31 -13.65 13.66 -6.34
C ILE A 31 -13.10 14.40 -5.12
N PHE A 32 -11.85 14.14 -4.76
CA PHE A 32 -11.05 14.90 -3.80
C PHE A 32 -10.03 15.71 -4.59
N TYR A 33 -10.24 17.03 -4.67
CA TYR A 33 -9.37 17.95 -5.38
C TYR A 33 -8.87 19.01 -4.42
N GLY A 34 -7.56 19.06 -4.17
CA GLY A 34 -6.93 20.18 -3.49
C GLY A 34 -5.70 19.81 -2.69
N ASP A 35 -5.00 20.83 -2.20
CA ASP A 35 -3.76 20.68 -1.44
C ASP A 35 -4.06 20.46 0.05
N SER A 36 -3.69 19.30 0.58
CA SER A 36 -3.93 18.95 1.98
C SER A 36 -2.76 18.17 2.54
N ASP A 37 -2.17 18.69 3.62
CA ASP A 37 -1.09 18.02 4.34
C ASP A 37 -1.58 16.82 5.17
N LEU A 38 -2.89 16.67 5.40
CA LEU A 38 -3.44 15.67 6.30
C LEU A 38 -4.87 15.25 5.94
N VAL A 39 -5.03 13.95 5.67
CA VAL A 39 -6.33 13.26 5.72
C VAL A 39 -6.36 12.36 6.96
N VAL A 40 -7.16 12.73 7.96
CA VAL A 40 -7.38 11.89 9.14
C VAL A 40 -8.39 10.82 8.80
N ASN A 41 -7.94 9.57 8.74
CA ASN A 41 -8.78 8.39 8.57
C ASN A 41 -9.13 7.76 9.93
N ASN A 42 -10.41 7.79 10.32
CA ASN A 42 -10.87 7.23 11.59
C ASN A 42 -11.35 5.78 11.43
N ALA A 43 -11.32 5.02 12.54
CA ALA A 43 -11.89 3.68 12.56
C ALA A 43 -13.38 3.71 12.16
N GLY A 44 -13.81 2.73 11.36
CA GLY A 44 -15.19 2.67 10.84
C GLY A 44 -15.42 3.44 9.54
N VAL A 45 -14.40 4.13 8.99
CA VAL A 45 -14.50 4.73 7.66
C VAL A 45 -13.98 3.77 6.59
N THR A 46 -14.73 3.62 5.50
CA THR A 46 -14.30 2.87 4.31
C THR A 46 -14.33 3.75 3.07
N TYR A 47 -13.38 3.54 2.17
CA TYR A 47 -13.24 4.28 0.93
C TYR A 47 -13.38 3.33 -0.26
N SER A 48 -13.92 3.82 -1.38
CA SER A 48 -14.03 3.02 -2.60
C SER A 48 -14.26 3.90 -3.83
N ASN A 49 -13.49 3.68 -4.90
CA ASN A 49 -13.72 4.31 -6.20
C ASN A 49 -13.78 5.85 -6.13
N ASN A 50 -12.89 6.48 -5.36
CA ASN A 50 -12.77 7.93 -5.35
C ASN A 50 -11.70 8.41 -6.35
N CYS A 51 -11.88 9.61 -6.91
CA CYS A 51 -10.88 10.33 -7.70
C CYS A 51 -10.10 11.24 -6.74
N VAL A 52 -8.77 11.25 -6.78
CA VAL A 52 -7.92 12.03 -5.88
C VAL A 52 -6.87 12.78 -6.70
N TRP A 53 -6.78 14.10 -6.52
CA TRP A 53 -5.87 14.97 -7.25
C TRP A 53 -5.57 16.29 -6.52
N GLY A 54 -4.49 16.97 -6.91
CA GLY A 54 -4.30 18.39 -6.62
C GLY A 54 -3.55 18.70 -5.33
N GLY A 55 -2.78 17.76 -4.80
CA GLY A 55 -1.90 17.87 -3.62
C GLY A 55 -2.24 16.90 -2.49
N VAL A 56 -3.47 16.39 -2.44
CA VAL A 56 -3.93 15.46 -1.39
C VAL A 56 -3.57 13.99 -1.64
N GLU A 57 -3.00 13.66 -2.80
CA GLU A 57 -2.65 12.29 -3.20
C GLU A 57 -1.75 11.59 -2.16
N ASP A 58 -0.80 12.33 -1.60
CA ASP A 58 0.17 11.82 -0.61
C ASP A 58 -0.46 11.64 0.78
N ALA A 59 -1.53 12.36 1.08
CA ALA A 59 -2.20 12.32 2.37
C ALA A 59 -3.40 11.35 2.40
N TYR A 60 -3.97 11.04 1.22
CA TYR A 60 -5.16 10.20 1.10
C TYR A 60 -4.88 8.73 1.49
N PRO A 61 -5.79 8.04 2.20
CA PRO A 61 -5.61 6.65 2.63
C PRO A 61 -5.83 5.67 1.46
N MET A 62 -4.87 5.62 0.53
CA MET A 62 -4.92 4.79 -0.69
C MET A 62 -5.07 3.29 -0.36
N ASP A 63 -4.48 2.83 0.74
CA ASP A 63 -4.57 1.45 1.22
C ASP A 63 -6.01 1.05 1.66
N ALA A 64 -6.84 2.03 1.99
CA ALA A 64 -8.24 1.86 2.35
C ALA A 64 -9.20 2.02 1.15
N ASP A 65 -8.72 2.45 -0.02
CA ASP A 65 -9.49 2.59 -1.26
C ASP A 65 -8.86 1.78 -2.40
N PRO A 66 -9.18 0.47 -2.50
CA PRO A 66 -8.56 -0.43 -3.47
C PRO A 66 -8.81 -0.05 -4.95
N TYR A 67 -9.75 0.87 -5.20
CA TYR A 67 -10.17 1.26 -6.55
C TYR A 67 -10.03 2.77 -6.80
N VAL A 68 -9.24 3.46 -5.98
CA VAL A 68 -8.96 4.88 -6.12
C VAL A 68 -8.40 5.21 -7.50
N ILE A 69 -8.79 6.36 -8.05
CA ILE A 69 -8.23 6.93 -9.27
C ILE A 69 -7.36 8.11 -8.86
N VAL A 70 -6.08 8.06 -9.18
CA VAL A 70 -5.12 9.13 -8.87
C VAL A 70 -4.76 9.86 -10.15
N ALA A 71 -5.60 10.80 -10.57
CA ALA A 71 -5.47 11.52 -11.83
C ALA A 71 -6.28 12.82 -11.82
N ASP A 72 -5.86 13.79 -12.66
CA ASP A 72 -6.59 15.03 -12.85
C ASP A 72 -8.03 14.75 -13.30
N PRO A 73 -9.05 15.18 -12.53
CA PRO A 73 -10.45 15.02 -12.92
C PRO A 73 -10.83 15.83 -14.15
N MET A 74 -9.96 16.71 -14.67
CA MET A 74 -10.21 17.56 -15.84
C MET A 74 -11.48 18.41 -15.66
N LEU A 75 -11.55 19.14 -14.55
CA LEU A 75 -12.60 20.14 -14.33
C LEU A 75 -12.47 21.26 -15.38
N VAL A 76 -13.59 21.84 -15.83
CA VAL A 76 -13.59 22.89 -16.85
C VAL A 76 -12.80 24.13 -16.42
N ASP A 77 -13.15 24.72 -15.27
CA ASP A 77 -12.42 25.85 -14.66
C ASP A 77 -12.88 26.05 -13.21
N PRO A 78 -12.33 25.32 -12.23
CA PRO A 78 -12.75 25.43 -10.83
C PRO A 78 -12.40 26.80 -10.21
N SER A 79 -11.56 27.61 -10.86
CA SER A 79 -11.21 28.97 -10.38
C SER A 79 -12.33 30.00 -10.58
N GLN A 80 -13.33 29.69 -11.42
CA GLN A 80 -14.48 30.55 -11.69
C GLN A 80 -15.65 30.33 -10.72
N ALA A 81 -15.46 29.57 -9.64
CA ALA A 81 -16.49 29.35 -8.62
C ALA A 81 -16.93 30.68 -7.99
N PRO A 82 -18.17 31.17 -8.19
CA PRO A 82 -18.61 32.39 -7.54
C PRO A 82 -18.97 32.10 -6.08
N ASP A 83 -18.72 33.08 -5.22
CA ASP A 83 -19.02 32.98 -3.79
C ASP A 83 -20.51 32.68 -3.56
N GLY A 84 -20.78 31.53 -2.95
CA GLY A 84 -22.07 31.28 -2.33
C GLY A 84 -22.34 32.28 -1.20
N SER A 85 -23.60 32.57 -0.93
CA SER A 85 -23.97 33.48 0.16
C SER A 85 -24.73 32.73 1.25
N PHE A 86 -24.42 32.99 2.52
CA PHE A 86 -25.29 32.63 3.63
C PHE A 86 -25.96 33.87 4.18
N ASP A 87 -27.29 33.91 4.08
CA ASP A 87 -28.11 34.93 4.75
C ASP A 87 -28.50 34.40 6.13
N GLU A 88 -27.89 34.93 7.19
CA GLU A 88 -28.20 34.56 8.58
C GLU A 88 -29.66 34.83 8.96
N GLY A 89 -30.27 35.87 8.39
CA GLY A 89 -31.62 36.31 8.70
C GLY A 89 -32.68 35.37 8.12
N SER A 90 -32.49 34.92 6.89
CA SER A 90 -33.40 33.96 6.23
C SER A 90 -32.97 32.50 6.43
N ARG A 91 -31.74 32.27 6.93
CA ARG A 91 -31.07 30.96 6.96
C ARG A 91 -31.00 30.32 5.57
N THR A 92 -30.85 31.15 4.53
CA THR A 92 -30.76 30.69 3.14
C THR A 92 -29.31 30.60 2.71
N VAL A 93 -28.93 29.47 2.12
CA VAL A 93 -27.66 29.25 1.43
C VAL A 93 -27.90 29.41 -0.06
N THR A 94 -27.05 30.18 -0.75
CA THR A 94 -26.94 30.18 -2.21
C THR A 94 -25.63 29.50 -2.56
N LEU A 95 -25.65 28.46 -3.41
CA LEU A 95 -24.50 27.58 -3.66
C LEU A 95 -23.48 28.12 -4.69
N GLY A 96 -23.72 29.28 -5.30
CA GLY A 96 -22.92 29.77 -6.43
C GLY A 96 -23.22 29.02 -7.74
N ASP A 97 -22.46 29.29 -8.80
CA ASP A 97 -22.48 28.59 -10.10
C ASP A 97 -21.47 27.43 -10.08
N ALA A 98 -21.91 26.23 -10.44
CA ALA A 98 -21.07 25.04 -10.47
C ALA A 98 -20.47 24.74 -11.87
N SER A 99 -20.66 25.62 -12.86
CA SER A 99 -20.19 25.40 -14.24
C SER A 99 -18.69 25.09 -14.36
N GLY A 100 -17.86 25.68 -13.50
CA GLY A 100 -16.42 25.41 -13.42
C GLY A 100 -16.06 23.98 -12.98
N PHE A 101 -16.96 23.29 -12.29
CA PHE A 101 -16.76 21.94 -11.75
C PHE A 101 -17.26 20.83 -12.69
N GLN A 102 -17.74 21.17 -13.89
CA GLN A 102 -18.09 20.17 -14.89
C GLN A 102 -16.85 19.40 -15.34
N LEU A 103 -17.01 18.11 -15.64
CA LEU A 103 -15.95 17.29 -16.21
C LEU A 103 -15.81 17.56 -17.71
N GLN A 104 -14.57 17.59 -18.20
CA GLN A 104 -14.27 17.57 -19.62
C GLN A 104 -14.38 16.14 -20.19
N ALA A 105 -14.56 16.01 -21.50
CA ALA A 105 -14.84 14.72 -22.17
C ALA A 105 -13.79 13.62 -21.95
N GLY A 106 -12.53 14.00 -21.72
CA GLY A 106 -11.42 13.07 -21.44
C GLY A 106 -11.23 12.73 -19.96
N SER A 107 -12.10 13.21 -19.07
CA SER A 107 -11.95 13.04 -17.63
C SER A 107 -11.89 11.55 -17.23
N PRO A 108 -10.92 11.14 -16.39
CA PRO A 108 -10.84 9.79 -15.87
C PRO A 108 -11.96 9.47 -14.86
N CYS A 109 -12.74 10.47 -14.42
CA CYS A 109 -13.80 10.29 -13.43
C CYS A 109 -15.17 10.00 -14.08
N ILE A 110 -15.31 10.12 -15.42
CA ILE A 110 -16.54 9.76 -16.17
C ILE A 110 -16.66 8.24 -16.32
N ASP A 111 -17.87 7.69 -16.12
CA ASP A 111 -18.26 6.30 -15.86
C ASP A 111 -17.19 5.54 -15.04
N GLY A 112 -16.54 6.27 -14.14
CA GLY A 112 -15.36 5.83 -13.41
C GLY A 112 -15.70 5.39 -12.01
N GLY A 113 -16.98 5.32 -11.61
CA GLY A 113 -17.40 4.95 -10.27
C GLY A 113 -17.79 3.48 -10.13
N MET A 114 -18.49 3.17 -9.05
CA MET A 114 -19.18 1.90 -8.82
C MET A 114 -20.68 2.11 -8.71
N ASP A 115 -21.46 1.03 -8.78
CA ASP A 115 -22.88 1.05 -8.44
C ASP A 115 -23.08 1.61 -7.03
N PHE A 116 -24.18 2.35 -6.82
CA PHE A 116 -24.52 2.86 -5.50
C PHE A 116 -24.55 1.74 -4.45
N LEU A 117 -23.95 2.00 -3.29
CA LEU A 117 -24.08 1.12 -2.16
C LEU A 117 -25.52 1.20 -1.64
N PRO A 118 -26.15 0.07 -1.27
CA PRO A 118 -27.49 0.09 -0.72
C PRO A 118 -27.50 0.95 0.55
N VAL A 119 -28.55 1.75 0.73
CA VAL A 119 -28.74 2.53 1.96
C VAL A 119 -28.66 1.55 3.15
N PRO A 120 -27.78 1.78 4.13
CA PRO A 120 -27.68 0.90 5.29
C PRO A 120 -29.02 0.83 6.02
N GLU A 121 -29.66 -0.35 6.04
CA GLU A 121 -30.82 -0.61 6.89
C GLU A 121 -30.33 -0.97 8.30
N GLU A 122 -29.88 0.03 9.04
CA GLU A 122 -29.48 -0.14 10.44
C GLU A 122 -30.70 -0.09 11.35
N SER A 123 -30.87 -1.14 12.18
CA SER A 123 -31.82 -1.11 13.29
C SER A 123 -31.12 -1.54 14.57
N PHE A 124 -31.06 -0.64 15.54
CA PHE A 124 -30.51 -0.92 16.85
C PHE A 124 -31.66 -1.20 17.82
N PRO A 125 -31.66 -2.36 18.51
CA PRO A 125 -32.70 -2.72 19.48
C PRO A 125 -32.97 -1.65 20.54
N GLU A 126 -31.94 -0.89 20.91
CA GLU A 126 -31.95 0.13 21.96
C GLU A 126 -32.74 1.39 21.60
N VAL A 127 -32.85 1.71 20.30
CA VAL A 127 -33.58 2.88 19.76
C VAL A 127 -34.71 2.48 18.82
N ALA A 128 -35.13 1.22 18.84
CA ALA A 128 -36.19 0.69 17.98
C ALA A 128 -37.53 1.45 18.11
N ASP A 129 -37.79 2.04 19.29
CA ASP A 129 -38.98 2.85 19.56
C ASP A 129 -38.85 4.31 19.06
N GLU A 130 -37.64 4.75 18.66
CA GLU A 130 -37.32 6.08 18.12
C GLU A 130 -37.25 6.10 16.58
N LEU A 131 -37.40 4.93 15.94
CA LEU A 131 -37.36 4.79 14.49
C LEU A 131 -38.48 5.58 13.82
N THR A 132 -38.12 6.70 13.22
CA THR A 132 -38.95 7.37 12.21
C THR A 132 -38.55 6.83 10.84
N PRO A 133 -39.51 6.52 9.94
CA PRO A 133 -39.17 6.18 8.57
C PRO A 133 -38.40 7.35 7.93
N THR A 134 -37.11 7.15 7.69
CA THR A 134 -36.31 8.09 6.92
C THR A 134 -36.74 7.98 5.47
N ASN A 135 -37.49 8.96 4.99
CA ASN A 135 -37.74 9.15 3.57
C ASN A 135 -36.48 9.75 2.94
N ILE A 136 -35.40 8.99 2.85
CA ILE A 136 -34.27 9.35 1.99
C ILE A 136 -34.73 9.07 0.57
N THR A 137 -35.30 10.07 -0.07
CA THR A 137 -35.43 10.07 -1.53
C THR A 137 -34.06 10.37 -2.09
N LEU A 138 -33.43 9.39 -2.75
CA LEU A 138 -32.30 9.67 -3.64
C LEU A 138 -32.80 10.70 -4.66
N GLU A 139 -32.18 11.87 -4.68
CA GLU A 139 -32.49 12.90 -5.67
C GLU A 139 -32.00 12.38 -7.03
N TYR A 140 -32.92 12.31 -8.00
CA TYR A 140 -32.64 11.75 -9.33
C TYR A 140 -32.07 12.77 -10.30
N LEU A 141 -31.76 13.97 -9.82
CA LEU A 141 -31.28 15.07 -10.66
C LEU A 141 -29.94 15.58 -10.14
N ASP A 142 -29.02 15.89 -11.05
CA ASP A 142 -27.79 16.60 -10.72
C ASP A 142 -28.05 18.10 -10.45
N TYR A 143 -26.99 18.87 -10.18
CA TYR A 143 -27.07 20.33 -9.97
C TYR A 143 -27.72 21.07 -11.16
N PHE A 144 -27.58 20.57 -12.39
CA PHE A 144 -28.13 21.16 -13.60
C PHE A 144 -29.53 20.65 -13.95
N GLY A 145 -30.10 19.75 -13.14
CA GLY A 145 -31.42 19.16 -13.38
C GLY A 145 -31.41 18.01 -14.39
N ASN A 146 -30.26 17.43 -14.70
CA ASN A 146 -30.15 16.24 -15.55
C ASN A 146 -30.43 14.97 -14.75
N PRO A 147 -31.07 13.96 -15.34
CA PRO A 147 -31.32 12.70 -14.66
C PRO A 147 -30.01 11.97 -14.34
N VAL A 148 -29.81 11.65 -13.06
CA VAL A 148 -28.80 10.69 -12.60
C VAL A 148 -29.27 9.29 -13.04
N PRO A 149 -28.41 8.45 -13.64
CA PRO A 149 -28.79 7.13 -14.14
C PRO A 149 -29.09 6.16 -12.99
N TYR A 150 -30.27 6.28 -12.39
CA TYR A 150 -30.81 5.29 -11.46
C TYR A 150 -31.72 4.32 -12.22
N GLY A 151 -31.31 3.05 -12.31
CA GLY A 151 -32.27 1.96 -12.49
C GLY A 151 -32.16 1.11 -13.76
N GLU A 152 -31.14 1.26 -14.60
CA GLU A 152 -30.80 0.20 -15.57
C GLU A 152 -29.66 -0.65 -15.02
N ALA A 153 -29.90 -1.95 -14.85
CA ALA A 153 -28.90 -2.88 -14.34
C ALA A 153 -27.62 -2.81 -15.20
N GLY A 154 -26.51 -2.34 -14.60
CA GLY A 154 -25.20 -2.26 -15.24
C GLY A 154 -24.74 -0.86 -15.69
N GLY A 155 -25.44 0.23 -15.33
CA GLY A 155 -24.94 1.59 -15.53
C GLY A 155 -23.97 1.99 -14.43
N VAL A 156 -22.69 2.18 -14.77
CA VAL A 156 -21.68 2.69 -13.84
C VAL A 156 -21.98 4.15 -13.54
N VAL A 157 -21.95 4.53 -12.25
CA VAL A 157 -22.15 5.92 -11.80
C VAL A 157 -20.86 6.72 -12.03
N ASP A 158 -20.97 7.98 -12.44
CA ASP A 158 -19.81 8.88 -12.49
C ASP A 158 -19.23 9.12 -11.09
N ILE A 159 -17.92 9.31 -10.99
CA ILE A 159 -17.31 9.68 -9.71
C ILE A 159 -17.62 11.15 -9.43
N GLY A 160 -18.51 11.40 -8.47
CA GLY A 160 -18.67 12.68 -7.77
C GLY A 160 -19.19 13.85 -8.60
N ALA A 161 -19.44 13.65 -9.89
CA ALA A 161 -19.78 14.69 -10.84
C ALA A 161 -20.65 14.11 -11.98
N HIS A 162 -21.97 14.33 -11.91
CA HIS A 162 -22.96 13.87 -12.92
C HIS A 162 -23.18 14.88 -14.06
N GLU A 163 -22.40 15.95 -14.07
CA GLU A 163 -22.64 17.12 -14.90
C GLU A 163 -22.24 16.89 -16.37
N TYR A 164 -21.45 15.85 -16.66
CA TYR A 164 -21.07 15.51 -18.02
C TYR A 164 -22.09 14.57 -18.66
N GLN A 165 -22.83 15.09 -19.65
CA GLN A 165 -23.87 14.35 -20.38
C GLN A 165 -23.44 13.99 -21.81
N GLY A 166 -22.15 14.17 -22.14
CA GLY A 166 -21.59 13.89 -23.46
C GLY A 166 -21.13 12.44 -23.63
N THR A 167 -20.53 12.12 -24.79
CA THR A 167 -19.87 10.81 -24.99
C THR A 167 -18.42 10.90 -24.50
N PRO A 168 -18.01 10.11 -23.50
CA PRO A 168 -16.65 10.17 -22.97
C PRO A 168 -15.61 9.74 -24.01
N GLU A 169 -14.48 10.42 -24.01
CA GLU A 169 -13.29 10.03 -24.77
C GLU A 169 -12.49 9.01 -23.95
N ARG A 170 -12.60 7.72 -24.31
CA ARG A 170 -11.89 6.63 -23.62
C ARG A 170 -10.76 6.07 -24.49
N PRO A 171 -9.50 6.47 -24.27
CA PRO A 171 -8.39 5.74 -24.85
C PRO A 171 -8.36 4.31 -24.28
N GLN A 172 -7.92 3.36 -25.12
CA GLN A 172 -7.70 1.99 -24.68
C GLN A 172 -6.54 1.95 -23.68
N ALA A 173 -6.75 1.37 -22.50
CA ALA A 173 -5.68 1.16 -21.53
C ALA A 173 -4.74 0.02 -21.95
N ASP A 174 -3.44 0.20 -21.73
CA ASP A 174 -2.46 -0.90 -21.77
C ASP A 174 -2.51 -1.64 -20.43
N THR A 175 -2.95 -2.89 -20.44
CA THR A 175 -3.10 -3.72 -19.24
C THR A 175 -1.99 -4.74 -19.08
N GLU A 176 -1.02 -4.79 -19.99
CA GLU A 176 -0.02 -5.87 -20.05
C GLU A 176 0.85 -5.93 -18.79
N TYR A 177 1.23 -4.78 -18.24
CA TYR A 177 2.02 -4.73 -17.02
C TYR A 177 1.20 -5.13 -15.79
N LEU A 178 -0.01 -4.61 -15.62
CA LEU A 178 -0.91 -5.00 -14.53
C LEU A 178 -1.19 -6.51 -14.52
N GLU A 179 -1.42 -7.11 -15.69
CA GLU A 179 -1.63 -8.55 -15.83
C GLU A 179 -0.39 -9.33 -15.39
N ALA A 180 0.79 -8.97 -15.91
CA ALA A 180 2.03 -9.65 -15.57
C ALA A 180 2.44 -9.47 -14.11
N LEU A 181 2.15 -8.31 -13.52
CA LEU A 181 2.41 -8.03 -12.11
C LEU A 181 1.49 -8.85 -11.20
N ALA A 182 0.21 -9.00 -11.58
CA ALA A 182 -0.72 -9.88 -10.88
C ALA A 182 -0.30 -11.35 -10.98
N ASP A 183 0.21 -11.78 -12.14
CA ASP A 183 0.77 -13.13 -12.32
C ASP A 183 2.03 -13.34 -11.45
N LEU A 184 2.94 -12.37 -11.41
CA LEU A 184 4.14 -12.39 -10.55
C LEU A 184 3.74 -12.53 -9.08
N ALA A 185 2.85 -11.66 -8.59
CA ALA A 185 2.37 -11.69 -7.22
C ALA A 185 1.74 -13.04 -6.84
N GLN A 186 0.96 -13.65 -7.73
CA GLN A 186 0.35 -14.96 -7.53
C GLN A 186 1.35 -16.13 -7.61
N SER A 187 2.54 -15.91 -8.18
CA SER A 187 3.57 -16.94 -8.28
C SER A 187 4.34 -17.17 -6.97
N TYR A 188 4.24 -16.24 -6.03
CA TYR A 188 4.91 -16.31 -4.75
C TYR A 188 4.37 -17.45 -3.88
N ASP A 189 5.26 -18.06 -3.09
CA ASP A 189 4.90 -19.04 -2.07
C ASP A 189 4.62 -18.32 -0.74
N GLU A 190 3.36 -18.29 -0.32
CA GLU A 190 2.89 -17.68 0.94
C GLU A 190 3.74 -18.11 2.15
N SER A 191 4.20 -19.36 2.17
CA SER A 191 4.97 -19.91 3.29
C SER A 191 6.34 -19.27 3.48
N LEU A 192 6.79 -18.46 2.52
CA LEU A 192 8.03 -17.68 2.60
C LEU A 192 7.85 -16.31 3.22
N PHE A 193 6.63 -15.86 3.54
CA PHE A 193 6.34 -14.49 3.98
C PHE A 193 5.65 -14.41 5.33
N VAL A 194 5.68 -13.21 5.91
CA VAL A 194 4.92 -12.86 7.12
C VAL A 194 3.43 -12.74 6.78
N PRO A 195 2.52 -13.40 7.53
CA PRO A 195 1.10 -13.42 7.19
C PRO A 195 0.42 -12.05 7.04
N ALA A 196 0.81 -11.06 7.85
CA ALA A 196 0.20 -9.73 7.82
C ALA A 196 0.39 -8.99 6.47
N GLY A 197 1.54 -9.16 5.81
CA GLY A 197 1.78 -8.56 4.49
C GLY A 197 1.04 -9.29 3.37
N TRP A 198 0.76 -10.59 3.57
CA TRP A 198 0.10 -11.42 2.56
C TRP A 198 -1.36 -11.02 2.33
N GLU A 199 -2.11 -10.70 3.39
CA GLU A 199 -3.51 -10.26 3.25
C GLU A 199 -3.63 -8.97 2.40
N THR A 200 -2.68 -8.06 2.55
CA THR A 200 -2.59 -6.83 1.74
C THR A 200 -2.31 -7.15 0.27
N LEU A 201 -1.38 -8.08 -0.01
CA LEU A 201 -1.09 -8.55 -1.36
C LEU A 201 -2.33 -9.18 -2.01
N GLU A 202 -3.03 -10.07 -1.32
CA GLU A 202 -4.23 -10.74 -1.85
C GLU A 202 -5.32 -9.74 -2.20
N ARG A 203 -5.52 -8.71 -1.37
CA ARG A 203 -6.47 -7.63 -1.63
C ARG A 203 -6.08 -6.83 -2.88
N ALA A 204 -4.81 -6.46 -3.02
CA ALA A 204 -4.32 -5.72 -4.18
C ALA A 204 -4.40 -6.56 -5.47
N VAL A 205 -4.06 -7.86 -5.41
CA VAL A 205 -4.21 -8.79 -6.53
C VAL A 205 -5.68 -8.91 -6.93
N GLN A 206 -6.60 -9.03 -5.97
CA GLN A 206 -8.03 -9.09 -6.26
C GLN A 206 -8.53 -7.79 -6.92
N ALA A 207 -8.09 -6.62 -6.43
CA ALA A 207 -8.42 -5.33 -7.03
C ALA A 207 -7.90 -5.22 -8.48
N ALA A 208 -6.63 -5.60 -8.71
CA ALA A 208 -6.03 -5.66 -10.04
C ALA A 208 -6.82 -6.57 -10.99
N ARG A 209 -7.20 -7.77 -10.55
CA ARG A 209 -8.02 -8.70 -11.35
C ARG A 209 -9.41 -8.16 -11.64
N THR A 210 -10.03 -7.42 -10.71
CA THR A 210 -11.29 -6.72 -10.95
C THR A 210 -11.14 -5.69 -12.07
N VAL A 211 -10.08 -4.87 -12.03
CA VAL A 211 -9.78 -3.90 -13.11
C VAL A 211 -9.58 -4.60 -14.45
N LEU A 212 -8.78 -5.68 -14.49
CA LEU A 212 -8.51 -6.48 -15.69
C LEU A 212 -9.75 -7.18 -16.26
N SER A 213 -10.76 -7.45 -15.42
CA SER A 213 -12.02 -8.08 -15.86
C SER A 213 -12.99 -7.09 -16.55
N SER A 214 -12.73 -5.79 -16.45
CA SER A 214 -13.49 -4.77 -17.17
C SER A 214 -13.26 -4.91 -18.68
N SER A 215 -14.31 -4.74 -19.48
CA SER A 215 -14.21 -4.82 -20.94
C SER A 215 -13.40 -3.67 -21.55
N ASN A 216 -13.28 -2.54 -20.83
CA ASN A 216 -12.49 -1.38 -21.22
C ASN A 216 -12.09 -0.59 -19.95
N PRO A 217 -11.11 -1.07 -19.16
CA PRO A 217 -10.70 -0.37 -17.95
C PRO A 217 -10.12 1.02 -18.31
N LEU A 218 -10.38 2.00 -17.45
CA LEU A 218 -9.79 3.33 -17.57
C LEU A 218 -8.28 3.27 -17.36
N PRO A 219 -7.45 3.97 -18.17
CA PRO A 219 -5.99 3.98 -17.98
C PRO A 219 -5.58 4.39 -16.56
N ALA A 220 -6.17 5.45 -16.00
CA ALA A 220 -5.88 5.89 -14.63
C ALA A 220 -6.25 4.85 -13.56
N ARG A 221 -7.26 4.00 -13.81
CA ARG A 221 -7.58 2.86 -12.92
C ARG A 221 -6.55 1.75 -13.04
N VAL A 222 -6.06 1.48 -14.25
CA VAL A 222 -4.97 0.51 -14.46
C VAL A 222 -3.72 0.98 -13.74
N GLU A 223 -3.30 2.22 -13.96
CA GLU A 223 -2.12 2.81 -13.31
C GLU A 223 -2.23 2.83 -11.77
N SER A 224 -3.41 3.13 -11.23
CA SER A 224 -3.64 3.06 -9.78
C SER A 224 -3.53 1.64 -9.25
N ALA A 225 -4.14 0.66 -9.94
CA ALA A 225 -4.04 -0.74 -9.55
C ALA A 225 -2.59 -1.27 -9.66
N GLU A 226 -1.83 -0.80 -10.65
CA GLU A 226 -0.39 -1.07 -10.76
C GLU A 226 0.34 -0.56 -9.53
N LYS A 227 0.22 0.74 -9.20
CA LYS A 227 0.88 1.34 -8.03
C LYS A 227 0.53 0.65 -6.72
N GLN A 228 -0.74 0.31 -6.52
CA GLN A 228 -1.19 -0.37 -5.31
C GLN A 228 -0.62 -1.79 -5.21
N LEU A 229 -0.60 -2.53 -6.32
CA LEU A 229 -0.03 -3.88 -6.34
C LEU A 229 1.49 -3.85 -6.18
N GLU A 230 2.19 -2.89 -6.79
CA GLU A 230 3.63 -2.66 -6.58
C GLU A 230 3.92 -2.37 -5.10
N ALA A 231 3.14 -1.49 -4.46
CA ALA A 231 3.28 -1.17 -3.05
C ALA A 231 3.01 -2.39 -2.15
N ALA A 232 1.99 -3.19 -2.48
CA ALA A 232 1.67 -4.41 -1.74
C ALA A 232 2.78 -5.47 -1.87
N VAL A 233 3.35 -5.63 -3.07
CA VAL A 233 4.52 -6.50 -3.30
C VAL A 233 5.72 -5.98 -2.51
N ALA A 234 6.04 -4.69 -2.58
CA ALA A 234 7.16 -4.09 -1.86
C ALA A 234 7.03 -4.19 -0.32
N GLY A 235 5.80 -4.22 0.19
CA GLY A 235 5.49 -4.40 1.61
C GLY A 235 5.62 -5.84 2.12
N LEU A 236 5.88 -6.83 1.24
CA LEU A 236 6.09 -8.20 1.67
C LEU A 236 7.41 -8.36 2.41
N GLU A 237 7.34 -9.06 3.54
CA GLU A 237 8.50 -9.40 4.35
C GLU A 237 8.77 -10.91 4.28
N LYS A 238 9.93 -11.29 3.73
CA LYS A 238 10.38 -12.69 3.71
C LYS A 238 10.67 -13.19 5.13
N LEU A 239 10.27 -14.42 5.44
CA LEU A 239 10.66 -15.12 6.68
C LEU A 239 12.17 -15.37 6.74
N SER A 240 12.83 -15.57 5.59
CA SER A 240 14.29 -15.70 5.52
C SER A 240 15.03 -14.40 5.90
N ASP A 241 14.39 -13.24 5.70
CA ASP A 241 14.93 -11.95 6.15
C ASP A 241 14.73 -11.76 7.66
N LYS A 242 13.97 -12.66 8.29
CA LYS A 242 13.71 -12.75 9.72
C LYS A 242 14.34 -13.99 10.35
N VAL A 243 15.44 -14.52 9.83
CA VAL A 243 16.14 -15.60 10.54
C VAL A 243 16.80 -15.02 11.79
N GLU A 244 16.13 -15.21 12.92
CA GLU A 244 16.74 -15.11 14.24
C GLU A 244 17.76 -16.24 14.37
N ASN A 245 18.95 -15.90 14.82
CA ASN A 245 19.93 -16.91 15.16
C ASN A 245 19.41 -17.84 16.28
N THR A 246 19.78 -19.11 16.19
CA THR A 246 19.49 -20.18 17.16
C THR A 246 20.71 -20.46 18.03
N PRO A 247 20.60 -21.20 19.15
CA PRO A 247 21.77 -21.66 19.90
C PRO A 247 22.82 -22.39 19.04
N ASP A 248 22.39 -23.09 17.98
CA ASP A 248 23.29 -23.84 17.09
C ASP A 248 24.06 -22.95 16.09
N THR A 249 23.54 -21.75 15.82
CA THR A 249 24.09 -20.81 14.84
C THR A 249 24.73 -19.59 15.48
N ALA A 250 24.48 -19.35 16.76
CA ALA A 250 24.98 -18.22 17.52
C ALA A 250 26.24 -18.55 18.35
N GLU A 251 27.04 -17.54 18.67
CA GLU A 251 28.13 -17.68 19.65
C GLU A 251 27.55 -17.73 21.08
N ASN A 252 27.71 -18.87 21.77
CA ASN A 252 27.33 -19.02 23.16
C ASN A 252 28.34 -18.31 24.09
N ILE A 253 27.96 -17.15 24.62
CA ILE A 253 28.79 -16.32 25.48
C ILE A 253 29.21 -17.09 26.75
N LEU A 254 28.31 -17.90 27.32
CA LEU A 254 28.61 -18.64 28.56
C LEU A 254 29.65 -19.75 28.35
N ALA A 255 29.71 -20.35 27.17
CA ALA A 255 30.71 -21.37 26.86
C ALA A 255 32.14 -20.78 26.79
N ALA A 256 32.28 -19.53 26.38
CA ALA A 256 33.55 -18.82 26.30
C ALA A 256 33.90 -18.05 27.59
N TYR A 257 32.91 -17.77 28.43
CA TYR A 257 33.07 -17.00 29.66
C TYR A 257 33.77 -17.84 30.75
N HIS A 258 34.97 -17.39 31.15
CA HIS A 258 35.85 -18.07 32.11
C HIS A 258 36.18 -19.54 31.73
N PRO A 259 37.03 -19.78 30.71
CA PRO A 259 37.26 -21.11 30.10
C PRO A 259 37.87 -22.18 31.04
N GLY A 260 38.20 -21.80 32.27
CA GLY A 260 38.57 -22.73 33.35
C GLY A 260 37.41 -23.61 33.79
N ASN A 261 36.18 -23.10 33.70
CA ASN A 261 34.92 -23.78 34.02
C ASN A 261 34.07 -23.97 32.76
N ASP A 262 33.12 -24.89 32.81
CA ASP A 262 32.04 -24.99 31.84
C ASP A 262 30.77 -24.38 32.44
N ASN A 263 30.46 -23.14 32.05
CA ASN A 263 29.32 -22.37 32.57
C ASN A 263 28.02 -22.61 31.79
N SER A 264 28.06 -23.47 30.76
CA SER A 264 26.92 -23.79 29.90
C SER A 264 26.40 -25.21 30.17
N GLY A 265 27.26 -26.23 30.03
CA GLY A 265 26.92 -27.65 30.20
C GLY A 265 27.43 -28.26 31.51
N PHE A 266 28.18 -27.52 32.33
CA PHE A 266 28.64 -27.96 33.66
C PHE A 266 29.50 -29.24 33.70
N GLU A 267 30.17 -29.57 32.59
CA GLU A 267 30.97 -30.79 32.43
C GLU A 267 32.40 -30.69 33.00
N LYS A 268 32.86 -29.47 33.30
CA LYS A 268 34.23 -29.19 33.72
C LYS A 268 34.29 -28.16 34.85
N GLY A 269 35.18 -28.42 35.81
CA GLY A 269 35.44 -27.53 36.93
C GLY A 269 34.54 -27.81 38.13
N THR A 270 34.50 -26.86 39.07
CA THR A 270 33.42 -26.79 40.07
C THR A 270 32.23 -26.03 39.46
N ALA A 271 31.20 -25.70 40.24
CA ALA A 271 30.16 -24.74 39.83
C ALA A 271 30.68 -23.29 39.66
N GLY A 272 31.97 -23.12 39.29
CA GLY A 272 32.91 -22.15 39.83
C GLY A 272 32.65 -20.68 39.58
N ASP A 273 31.75 -20.31 38.68
CA ASP A 273 31.33 -18.92 38.46
C ASP A 273 29.88 -18.64 38.86
N TRP A 274 29.11 -19.69 39.11
CA TRP A 274 27.74 -19.61 39.59
C TRP A 274 27.73 -19.51 41.11
N GLY A 275 27.59 -18.28 41.61
CA GLY A 275 27.50 -17.96 43.02
C GLY A 275 26.20 -18.45 43.64
N SER A 276 26.19 -18.66 44.95
CA SER A 276 25.07 -19.23 45.70
C SER A 276 24.51 -18.22 46.70
N TRP A 277 23.20 -17.95 46.64
CA TRP A 277 22.49 -17.16 47.66
C TRP A 277 21.24 -17.91 48.13
N GLN A 278 21.12 -18.08 49.45
CA GLN A 278 20.09 -18.95 50.07
C GLN A 278 20.06 -20.38 49.49
N SER A 279 21.20 -20.80 48.95
CA SER A 279 21.39 -22.06 48.25
C SER A 279 22.78 -22.64 48.49
N THR A 280 22.94 -23.93 48.20
CA THR A 280 24.24 -24.51 47.85
C THR A 280 24.22 -24.94 46.39
N VAL A 281 25.37 -24.80 45.72
CA VAL A 281 25.49 -25.06 44.28
C VAL A 281 26.66 -26.01 44.00
N SER A 282 26.44 -27.01 43.14
CA SER A 282 27.46 -28.00 42.77
C SER A 282 27.13 -28.67 41.44
N ASN A 283 28.15 -29.08 40.67
CA ASN A 283 27.92 -29.93 39.50
C ASN A 283 27.58 -31.35 40.00
N SER A 284 26.53 -31.96 39.47
CA SER A 284 26.00 -33.24 39.94
C SER A 284 25.59 -34.14 38.79
N ALA A 285 25.84 -35.45 38.94
CA ALA A 285 25.39 -36.49 38.02
C ALA A 285 23.99 -37.06 38.38
N GLU A 286 23.33 -36.55 39.43
CA GLU A 286 22.03 -37.03 39.93
C GLU A 286 20.91 -36.82 38.91
N GLN A 287 20.85 -35.63 38.31
CA GLN A 287 20.03 -35.31 37.16
C GLN A 287 20.93 -34.63 36.15
N LYS A 288 20.87 -35.11 34.91
CA LYS A 288 21.59 -34.53 33.77
C LYS A 288 20.68 -34.44 32.56
N HIS A 289 20.81 -33.37 31.79
CA HIS A 289 20.09 -33.22 30.54
C HIS A 289 20.96 -33.74 29.40
N THR A 290 22.13 -33.14 29.20
CA THR A 290 23.17 -33.65 28.30
C THR A 290 24.42 -34.02 29.09
N GLY A 291 25.46 -34.53 28.43
CA GLY A 291 26.75 -34.81 29.06
C GLY A 291 26.71 -35.78 30.25
N ALA A 292 27.49 -35.46 31.30
CA ALA A 292 27.69 -36.24 32.50
C ALA A 292 27.21 -35.53 33.79
N ALA A 293 26.97 -34.21 33.78
CA ALA A 293 26.55 -33.46 34.96
C ALA A 293 25.62 -32.27 34.62
N SER A 294 24.93 -31.76 35.64
CA SER A 294 24.22 -30.48 35.59
C SER A 294 24.50 -29.66 36.83
N LEU A 295 24.16 -28.37 36.80
CA LEU A 295 24.21 -27.50 37.97
C LEU A 295 23.08 -27.85 38.94
N LYS A 296 23.42 -28.40 40.10
CA LYS A 296 22.48 -28.66 41.19
C LYS A 296 22.40 -27.46 42.11
N ILE A 297 21.17 -27.00 42.37
CA ILE A 297 20.86 -25.87 43.26
C ILE A 297 19.99 -26.40 44.40
N VAL A 298 20.48 -26.37 45.64
CA VAL A 298 19.76 -26.86 46.83
C VAL A 298 19.43 -25.70 47.75
N GLN A 299 18.17 -25.60 48.15
CA GLN A 299 17.68 -24.55 49.04
C GLN A 299 18.20 -24.74 50.48
N THR A 300 18.70 -23.68 51.12
CA THR A 300 19.25 -23.75 52.50
C THR A 300 18.36 -23.12 53.58
N ALA A 301 17.29 -22.43 53.17
CA ALA A 301 16.31 -21.77 54.06
C ALA A 301 14.93 -21.77 53.38
N SER A 302 13.85 -21.47 54.10
CA SER A 302 12.48 -21.42 53.54
C SER A 302 12.20 -20.20 52.63
N ALA A 303 13.19 -19.74 51.87
CA ALA A 303 13.15 -18.62 50.93
C ALA A 303 13.70 -19.06 49.57
N THR A 304 13.38 -18.34 48.49
CA THR A 304 13.86 -18.65 47.13
C THR A 304 15.37 -18.89 47.11
N ALA A 305 15.79 -19.99 46.50
CA ALA A 305 17.19 -20.30 46.27
C ALA A 305 17.66 -19.63 44.98
N TYR A 306 18.85 -19.05 44.99
CA TYR A 306 19.42 -18.39 43.81
C TYR A 306 20.79 -19.00 43.48
N SER A 307 21.02 -19.20 42.19
CA SER A 307 22.35 -19.43 41.63
C SER A 307 22.60 -18.40 40.56
N GLU A 308 23.70 -17.66 40.62
CA GLU A 308 23.91 -16.49 39.77
C GLU A 308 25.32 -16.43 39.20
N ILE A 309 25.42 -16.19 37.89
CA ILE A 309 26.67 -15.85 37.22
C ILE A 309 26.69 -14.35 36.91
N GLY A 310 27.70 -13.66 37.45
CA GLY A 310 27.81 -12.21 37.38
C GLY A 310 28.89 -11.72 36.41
N ASN A 311 28.82 -10.43 36.06
CA ASN A 311 29.75 -9.73 35.17
C ASN A 311 29.87 -10.30 33.74
N VAL A 312 28.83 -11.01 33.27
CA VAL A 312 28.80 -11.57 31.92
C VAL A 312 28.83 -10.43 30.91
N PRO A 313 29.82 -10.39 29.99
CA PRO A 313 29.96 -9.30 29.03
C PRO A 313 28.85 -9.37 27.98
N VAL A 314 28.27 -8.21 27.66
CA VAL A 314 27.24 -8.04 26.64
C VAL A 314 27.40 -6.69 25.95
N SER A 315 26.77 -6.51 24.80
CA SER A 315 26.68 -5.22 24.11
C SER A 315 25.58 -4.35 24.73
N PRO A 316 25.80 -3.04 24.94
CA PRO A 316 24.78 -2.09 25.39
C PRO A 316 23.61 -1.93 24.40
N ASN A 317 22.38 -1.84 24.93
CA ASN A 317 21.14 -1.65 24.15
C ASN A 317 20.84 -2.74 23.12
N THR A 318 21.34 -3.94 23.37
CA THR A 318 21.24 -5.08 22.46
C THR A 318 20.27 -6.12 23.01
N GLU A 319 19.54 -6.79 22.12
CA GLU A 319 18.67 -7.90 22.48
C GLU A 319 19.48 -9.20 22.65
N TYR A 320 19.14 -9.98 23.67
CA TYR A 320 19.75 -11.26 23.95
C TYR A 320 18.67 -12.32 24.21
N VAL A 321 19.01 -13.56 23.90
CA VAL A 321 18.24 -14.74 24.30
C VAL A 321 19.08 -15.55 25.28
N CYS A 322 18.48 -15.89 26.42
CA CYS A 322 19.00 -16.91 27.32
C CYS A 322 18.09 -18.13 27.27
N GLU A 323 18.65 -19.28 26.92
CA GLU A 323 17.97 -20.57 26.96
C GLU A 323 18.58 -21.43 28.05
N ALA A 324 17.76 -22.15 28.81
CA ALA A 324 18.22 -23.07 29.83
C ALA A 324 17.28 -24.27 29.93
N TRP A 325 17.84 -25.46 30.12
CA TRP A 325 17.07 -26.64 30.51
C TRP A 325 17.05 -26.75 32.02
N VAL A 326 15.88 -26.94 32.60
CA VAL A 326 15.68 -27.07 34.04
C VAL A 326 14.93 -28.35 34.37
N TYR A 327 15.38 -29.07 35.39
CA TYR A 327 14.71 -30.27 35.88
C TYR A 327 13.69 -29.89 36.94
N CYS A 328 12.41 -30.05 36.63
CA CYS A 328 11.29 -29.80 37.53
C CYS A 328 10.07 -30.65 37.13
N THR A 329 9.29 -31.13 38.10
CA THR A 329 8.03 -31.81 37.75
C THR A 329 7.04 -30.82 37.11
N GLY A 330 6.01 -31.31 36.39
CA GLY A 330 5.04 -30.42 35.73
C GLY A 330 4.38 -29.41 36.68
N GLU A 331 4.01 -29.83 37.90
CA GLU A 331 3.44 -28.94 38.93
C GLU A 331 4.45 -27.92 39.50
N GLN A 332 5.73 -28.09 39.22
CA GLN A 332 6.84 -27.24 39.70
C GLN A 332 7.37 -26.29 38.62
N ALA A 333 6.85 -26.34 37.40
CA ALA A 333 7.35 -25.61 36.24
C ALA A 333 7.42 -24.08 36.46
N SER A 334 6.43 -23.51 37.15
CA SER A 334 6.36 -22.08 37.48
C SER A 334 7.21 -21.66 38.69
N ARG A 335 7.83 -22.62 39.38
CA ARG A 335 8.60 -22.40 40.63
C ARG A 335 10.10 -22.35 40.39
N VAL A 336 10.54 -22.50 39.14
CA VAL A 336 11.92 -22.29 38.70
C VAL A 336 11.91 -21.26 37.59
N ALA A 337 12.77 -20.26 37.70
CA ALA A 337 12.84 -19.15 36.75
C ALA A 337 14.30 -18.82 36.38
N VAL A 338 14.50 -18.32 35.18
CA VAL A 338 15.73 -17.64 34.76
C VAL A 338 15.48 -16.15 34.76
N GLU A 339 16.43 -15.36 35.25
CA GLU A 339 16.33 -13.90 35.33
C GLU A 339 17.62 -13.26 34.83
N ALA A 340 17.48 -12.21 34.02
CA ALA A 340 18.56 -11.32 33.60
C ALA A 340 18.44 -9.99 34.33
N LYS A 341 19.56 -9.49 34.86
CA LYS A 341 19.60 -8.25 35.63
C LYS A 341 20.94 -7.54 35.51
N HIS A 342 20.95 -6.26 35.86
CA HIS A 342 22.17 -5.49 36.09
C HIS A 342 22.28 -5.12 37.57
N HIS A 343 23.42 -5.41 38.20
CA HIS A 343 23.67 -5.04 39.60
C HIS A 343 23.97 -3.55 39.72
N ASN A 344 23.02 -2.79 40.26
CA ASN A 344 23.26 -1.39 40.58
C ASN A 344 23.88 -1.26 41.98
N SER A 345 25.20 -1.45 42.04
CA SER A 345 25.98 -1.33 43.28
C SER A 345 26.23 0.14 43.71
N TYR A 346 25.84 1.13 42.90
CA TYR A 346 26.19 2.54 43.12
C TYR A 346 25.08 3.41 43.72
N THR A 347 23.79 3.13 43.45
CA THR A 347 22.68 3.99 43.94
C THR A 347 21.99 3.46 45.20
N GLY A 348 22.25 2.21 45.60
CA GLY A 348 21.58 1.56 46.73
C GLY A 348 20.11 1.21 46.49
N GLN A 349 19.60 1.33 45.26
CA GLN A 349 18.18 1.10 44.91
C GLN A 349 17.85 -0.33 44.44
N GLY A 350 18.76 -1.29 44.63
CA GLY A 350 18.57 -2.69 44.25
C GLY A 350 18.88 -3.00 42.78
N ASP A 351 18.74 -4.27 42.40
CA ASP A 351 19.07 -4.76 41.06
C ASP A 351 18.08 -4.25 40.00
N ILE A 352 18.59 -3.90 38.82
CA ILE A 352 17.77 -3.49 37.68
C ILE A 352 17.41 -4.74 36.88
N LYS A 353 16.15 -5.13 36.93
CA LYS A 353 15.60 -6.28 36.20
C LYS A 353 15.58 -5.98 34.70
N LEU A 354 16.17 -6.86 33.88
CA LEU A 354 16.11 -6.80 32.42
C LEU A 354 15.04 -7.74 31.86
N GLY A 355 14.83 -8.87 32.52
CA GLY A 355 13.75 -9.81 32.19
C GLY A 355 13.76 -11.02 33.14
N LYS A 356 12.65 -11.74 33.20
CA LYS A 356 12.51 -12.98 33.97
C LYS A 356 11.52 -13.89 33.27
N GLU A 357 11.85 -15.17 33.15
CA GLU A 357 10.90 -16.18 32.69
C GLU A 357 10.95 -17.49 33.47
N THR A 358 9.82 -18.19 33.47
CA THR A 358 9.62 -19.52 34.04
C THR A 358 9.51 -20.57 32.93
N SER A 359 9.50 -21.85 33.31
CA SER A 359 9.38 -22.92 32.31
C SER A 359 7.96 -23.07 31.79
N SER A 360 7.83 -23.37 30.49
CA SER A 360 6.54 -23.61 29.83
C SER A 360 6.14 -25.09 29.83
N ASP A 361 4.83 -25.34 29.68
CA ASP A 361 4.29 -26.70 29.56
C ASP A 361 4.58 -27.27 28.15
N GLY A 362 5.74 -27.93 28.00
CA GLY A 362 6.15 -28.58 26.75
C GLY A 362 6.84 -29.93 26.98
N THR A 363 6.42 -30.96 26.23
CA THR A 363 6.85 -32.36 26.35
C THR A 363 8.33 -32.57 26.02
N ALA A 364 9.15 -32.97 27.02
CA ALA A 364 10.48 -33.52 26.80
C ALA A 364 10.86 -34.53 27.90
N GLN A 365 11.81 -35.41 27.57
CA GLN A 365 12.26 -36.58 28.32
C GLN A 365 12.50 -36.29 29.82
N ALA A 366 11.95 -37.16 30.68
CA ALA A 366 12.31 -37.24 32.10
C ALA A 366 12.30 -35.88 32.85
N ALA A 367 11.16 -35.18 32.89
CA ALA A 367 10.93 -33.98 33.72
C ALA A 367 11.86 -32.77 33.48
N TRP A 368 12.63 -32.75 32.39
CA TRP A 368 13.33 -31.56 31.93
C TRP A 368 12.40 -30.63 31.15
N ARG A 369 12.54 -29.32 31.38
CA ARG A 369 11.77 -28.25 30.76
C ARG A 369 12.70 -27.17 30.24
N LYS A 370 12.34 -26.54 29.12
CA LYS A 370 13.12 -25.43 28.56
C LYS A 370 12.55 -24.09 29.04
N ILE A 371 13.43 -23.19 29.44
CA ILE A 371 13.13 -21.77 29.69
C ILE A 371 13.80 -20.97 28.56
N VAL A 372 13.05 -20.04 27.96
CA VAL A 372 13.57 -19.11 26.95
C VAL A 372 13.26 -17.70 27.44
N LEU A 373 14.30 -16.94 27.76
CA LEU A 373 14.21 -15.57 28.25
C LEU A 373 14.74 -14.60 27.18
N LEU A 374 13.88 -13.71 26.70
CA LEU A 374 14.24 -12.60 25.82
C LEU A 374 14.37 -11.32 26.65
N PHE A 375 15.45 -10.55 26.45
CA PHE A 375 15.66 -9.29 27.15
C PHE A 375 16.57 -8.33 26.37
N THR A 376 16.52 -7.04 26.73
CA THR A 376 17.38 -5.99 26.16
C THR A 376 18.29 -5.41 27.24
N THR A 377 19.56 -5.15 26.94
CA THR A 377 20.58 -4.73 27.93
C THR A 377 20.50 -3.26 28.35
N LYS A 378 19.56 -2.44 27.85
CA LYS A 378 19.24 -1.06 28.32
C LYS A 378 20.46 -0.17 28.65
N GLY A 379 21.50 -0.24 27.82
CA GLY A 379 22.73 0.56 27.95
C GLY A 379 23.85 -0.08 28.78
N TYR A 380 23.67 -1.28 29.33
CA TYR A 380 24.67 -1.99 30.12
C TYR A 380 25.57 -2.87 29.24
N ASP A 381 26.87 -2.84 29.52
CA ASP A 381 27.90 -3.68 28.89
C ASP A 381 28.20 -4.98 29.68
N LYS A 382 27.56 -5.13 30.85
CA LYS A 382 27.64 -6.30 31.73
C LYS A 382 26.32 -6.59 32.40
N ILE A 383 25.99 -7.87 32.50
CA ILE A 383 24.80 -8.36 33.18
C ILE A 383 25.13 -9.46 34.18
N SER A 384 24.12 -9.90 34.89
CA SER A 384 24.11 -11.12 35.67
C SER A 384 22.90 -11.96 35.27
N LEU A 385 23.11 -13.26 35.16
CA LEU A 385 22.06 -14.24 34.92
C LEU A 385 21.88 -15.07 36.18
N SER A 386 20.63 -15.24 36.63
CA SER A 386 20.33 -16.06 37.78
C SER A 386 19.27 -17.11 37.48
N VAL A 387 19.45 -18.29 38.09
CA VAL A 387 18.40 -19.29 38.23
C VAL A 387 17.82 -19.16 39.63
N ASN A 388 16.50 -18.98 39.68
CA ASN A 388 15.74 -18.77 40.90
C ASN A 388 14.85 -19.99 41.13
N SER A 389 14.89 -20.59 42.31
CA SER A 389 14.16 -21.82 42.62
C SER A 389 13.41 -21.72 43.94
N ASP A 390 12.09 -21.90 43.89
CA ASP A 390 11.22 -22.07 45.06
C ASP A 390 11.00 -23.55 45.42
N ILE A 391 11.69 -24.47 44.74
CA ILE A 391 11.70 -25.90 45.07
C ILE A 391 12.97 -26.28 45.86
N PRO A 392 12.92 -27.33 46.71
CA PRO A 392 14.05 -27.70 47.56
C PRO A 392 15.34 -28.04 46.78
N THR A 393 15.19 -28.56 45.56
CA THR A 393 16.32 -28.87 44.69
C THR A 393 15.89 -28.68 43.23
N ALA A 394 16.66 -27.88 42.49
CA ALA A 394 16.54 -27.71 41.05
C ALA A 394 17.86 -28.15 40.38
N TYR A 395 17.76 -28.57 39.12
CA TYR A 395 18.93 -28.79 38.26
C TYR A 395 18.80 -27.94 37.02
N VAL A 396 19.91 -27.37 36.56
CA VAL A 396 19.98 -26.58 35.34
C VAL A 396 21.11 -27.08 34.47
N ASP A 397 20.86 -27.15 33.17
CA ASP A 397 21.79 -27.64 32.17
C ASP A 397 21.62 -26.90 30.85
N ASP A 398 22.60 -27.05 29.95
CA ASP A 398 22.62 -26.46 28.61
C ASP A 398 22.20 -24.98 28.59
N VAL A 399 22.83 -24.17 29.46
CA VAL A 399 22.55 -22.74 29.55
C VAL A 399 23.29 -22.03 28.42
N VAL A 400 22.55 -21.41 27.51
CA VAL A 400 23.10 -20.69 26.36
C VAL A 400 22.66 -19.23 26.45
N LEU A 401 23.62 -18.32 26.40
CA LEU A 401 23.36 -16.89 26.23
C LEU A 401 23.95 -16.45 24.90
N TYR A 402 23.14 -15.83 24.05
CA TYR A 402 23.60 -15.32 22.77
C TYR A 402 22.90 -14.02 22.41
N GLU A 403 23.63 -13.17 21.68
CA GLU A 403 23.10 -11.94 21.10
C GLU A 403 22.04 -12.31 20.06
N ARG A 404 20.86 -11.70 20.15
CA ARG A 404 19.80 -11.88 19.17
C ARG A 404 20.08 -10.91 18.02
N TYR A 405 20.32 -11.45 16.83
CA TYR A 405 20.41 -10.65 15.62
C TYR A 405 19.49 -11.22 14.54
N ARG A 406 19.04 -10.34 13.64
CA ARG A 406 18.41 -10.72 12.39
C ARG A 406 19.47 -10.69 11.30
N VAL A 407 19.38 -11.62 10.35
CA VAL A 407 20.17 -11.52 9.12
C VAL A 407 19.79 -10.23 8.41
N GLU A 408 20.73 -9.32 8.25
CA GLU A 408 20.47 -8.08 7.51
C GLU A 408 20.25 -8.39 6.03
N LYS A 409 19.15 -7.86 5.51
CA LYS A 409 18.74 -7.93 4.11
C LYS A 409 19.86 -7.38 3.21
N THR A 410 20.42 -8.22 2.35
CA THR A 410 21.22 -7.71 1.22
C THR A 410 20.27 -7.56 0.04
N GLU A 411 19.82 -6.32 -0.19
CA GLU A 411 19.01 -5.99 -1.36
C GLU A 411 19.88 -5.99 -2.62
N PRO A 412 19.35 -6.45 -3.77
CA PRO A 412 20.04 -6.24 -5.03
C PRO A 412 20.14 -4.74 -5.32
N ASP A 413 21.28 -4.30 -5.84
CA ASP A 413 21.44 -2.94 -6.38
C ASP A 413 20.61 -2.81 -7.66
N ARG A 414 19.62 -1.92 -7.63
CA ARG A 414 18.69 -1.65 -8.74
C ARG A 414 19.04 -0.38 -9.52
N GLY A 415 20.18 0.25 -9.26
CA GLY A 415 20.57 1.52 -9.89
C GLY A 415 20.64 1.44 -11.42
N ALA A 416 21.29 0.41 -11.97
CA ALA A 416 21.38 0.21 -13.42
C ALA A 416 20.02 -0.08 -14.06
N LEU A 417 19.18 -0.87 -13.38
CA LEU A 417 17.83 -1.19 -13.84
C LEU A 417 16.94 0.05 -13.85
N SER A 418 16.97 0.86 -12.80
CA SER A 418 16.25 2.14 -12.71
C SER A 418 16.68 3.09 -13.83
N GLN A 419 17.99 3.18 -14.10
CA GLN A 419 18.50 3.97 -15.23
C GLN A 419 17.96 3.46 -16.57
N ALA A 420 17.94 2.15 -16.79
CA ALA A 420 17.42 1.55 -18.02
C ALA A 420 15.91 1.83 -18.21
N VAL A 421 15.10 1.67 -17.16
CA VAL A 421 13.65 1.92 -17.18
C VAL A 421 13.33 3.41 -17.43
N SER A 422 14.20 4.33 -17.00
CA SER A 422 14.02 5.76 -17.26
C SER A 422 14.27 6.20 -18.71
N GLN A 423 14.82 5.33 -19.56
CA GLN A 423 15.05 5.66 -20.97
C GLN A 423 13.72 5.62 -21.74
N THR A 424 13.43 6.70 -22.46
CA THR A 424 12.23 6.80 -23.29
C THR A 424 12.62 6.88 -24.77
N PRO A 425 12.07 6.01 -25.63
CA PRO A 425 12.30 6.10 -27.06
C PRO A 425 11.86 7.47 -27.60
N PRO A 426 12.61 8.10 -28.52
CA PRO A 426 12.31 9.46 -29.01
C PRO A 426 11.07 9.56 -29.92
N PHE A 427 10.46 8.42 -30.26
CA PHE A 427 9.28 8.31 -31.11
C PHE A 427 8.35 7.23 -30.57
N ASP A 428 7.09 7.26 -30.99
CA ASP A 428 6.09 6.25 -30.63
C ASP A 428 6.39 4.88 -31.26
N GLY A 429 5.74 3.82 -30.76
CA GLY A 429 5.93 2.46 -31.25
C GLY A 429 5.66 2.28 -32.75
N GLU A 430 4.73 3.05 -33.30
CA GLU A 430 4.47 3.18 -34.74
C GLU A 430 5.57 3.93 -35.49
N ALA A 431 6.76 4.12 -34.93
CA ALA A 431 7.92 4.63 -35.66
C ALA A 431 9.05 3.61 -35.77
N TYR A 432 8.84 2.38 -35.27
CA TYR A 432 9.82 1.30 -35.30
C TYR A 432 9.28 0.06 -36.01
N ALA A 433 10.19 -0.85 -36.39
CA ALA A 433 9.82 -2.16 -36.90
C ALA A 433 9.03 -2.92 -35.82
N PRO A 434 7.91 -3.60 -36.17
CA PRO A 434 7.07 -4.27 -35.18
C PRO A 434 7.85 -5.27 -34.31
N SER A 435 8.82 -5.98 -34.90
CA SER A 435 9.68 -6.94 -34.20
C SER A 435 10.62 -6.27 -33.19
N LEU A 436 11.23 -5.13 -33.54
CA LEU A 436 12.11 -4.36 -32.64
C LEU A 436 11.32 -3.72 -31.50
N TRP A 437 10.16 -3.13 -31.81
CA TRP A 437 9.28 -2.55 -30.82
C TRP A 437 8.76 -3.61 -29.85
N GLN A 438 8.37 -4.78 -30.34
CA GLN A 438 7.95 -5.90 -29.51
C GLN A 438 9.08 -6.40 -28.61
N ALA A 439 10.32 -6.47 -29.11
CA ALA A 439 11.47 -6.85 -28.30
C ALA A 439 11.72 -5.84 -27.17
N TYR A 440 11.64 -4.55 -27.47
CA TYR A 440 11.74 -3.47 -26.47
C TYR A 440 10.63 -3.57 -25.41
N ARG A 441 9.35 -3.64 -25.81
CA ARG A 441 8.23 -3.75 -24.87
C ARG A 441 8.36 -4.97 -23.95
N LYS A 442 8.78 -6.11 -24.51
CA LYS A 442 9.03 -7.32 -23.71
C LYS A 442 10.16 -7.13 -22.70
N ALA A 443 11.26 -6.48 -23.10
CA ALA A 443 12.38 -6.21 -22.20
C ALA A 443 11.99 -5.20 -21.10
N LEU A 444 11.22 -4.17 -21.45
CA LEU A 444 10.70 -3.17 -20.50
C LEU A 444 9.76 -3.81 -19.49
N LEU A 445 8.85 -4.68 -19.93
CA LEU A 445 7.97 -5.45 -19.06
C LEU A 445 8.77 -6.29 -18.05
N ALA A 446 9.75 -7.07 -18.53
CA ALA A 446 10.60 -7.87 -17.67
C ALA A 446 11.41 -7.01 -16.68
N ALA A 447 11.91 -5.86 -17.13
CA ALA A 447 12.65 -4.91 -16.29
C ALA A 447 11.77 -4.30 -15.19
N ARG A 448 10.55 -3.85 -15.53
CA ARG A 448 9.59 -3.32 -14.54
C ARG A 448 9.23 -4.39 -13.49
N LEU A 449 8.95 -5.61 -13.92
CA LEU A 449 8.66 -6.73 -13.00
C LEU A 449 9.85 -7.01 -12.08
N GLN A 450 11.06 -7.08 -12.62
CA GLN A 450 12.25 -7.29 -11.80
C GLN A 450 12.45 -6.17 -10.79
N MET A 451 12.10 -4.91 -11.12
CA MET A 451 12.24 -3.76 -10.24
C MET A 451 11.44 -3.88 -8.94
N VAL A 452 10.29 -4.58 -8.99
CA VAL A 452 9.38 -4.76 -7.85
C VAL A 452 9.41 -6.17 -7.26
N ASP A 453 9.97 -7.15 -7.96
CA ASP A 453 10.07 -8.53 -7.50
C ASP A 453 10.89 -8.64 -6.20
N VAL A 454 10.22 -9.02 -5.11
CA VAL A 454 10.82 -9.20 -3.78
C VAL A 454 11.71 -10.46 -3.69
N MET A 455 11.59 -11.37 -4.64
CA MET A 455 12.43 -12.57 -4.78
C MET A 455 13.62 -12.38 -5.73
N ALA A 456 13.75 -11.22 -6.39
CA ALA A 456 14.84 -10.97 -7.32
C ALA A 456 16.22 -11.04 -6.64
N ASP A 457 17.21 -11.54 -7.40
CA ASP A 457 18.62 -11.54 -7.00
C ASP A 457 19.44 -10.60 -7.89
N GLN A 458 20.70 -10.36 -7.54
CA GLN A 458 21.54 -9.43 -8.30
C GLN A 458 21.72 -9.85 -9.76
N GLU A 459 21.83 -11.16 -10.03
CA GLU A 459 22.02 -11.66 -11.39
C GLU A 459 20.78 -11.40 -12.25
N SER A 460 19.58 -11.65 -11.71
CA SER A 460 18.32 -11.40 -12.42
C SER A 460 18.09 -9.91 -12.68
N VAL A 461 18.43 -9.05 -11.72
CA VAL A 461 18.34 -7.58 -11.85
C VAL A 461 19.31 -7.06 -12.90
N ASP A 462 20.57 -7.47 -12.85
CA ASP A 462 21.60 -7.06 -13.82
C ASP A 462 21.26 -7.54 -15.24
N ALA A 463 20.77 -8.77 -15.37
CA ALA A 463 20.36 -9.34 -16.65
C ALA A 463 19.18 -8.57 -17.27
N ALA A 464 18.19 -8.17 -16.46
CA ALA A 464 17.06 -7.39 -16.94
C ALA A 464 17.47 -5.98 -17.35
N ALA A 465 18.38 -5.34 -16.61
CA ALA A 465 18.93 -4.04 -16.96
C ALA A 465 19.66 -4.09 -18.31
N GLN A 466 20.53 -5.08 -18.49
CA GLN A 466 21.27 -5.27 -19.75
C GLN A 466 20.32 -5.55 -20.92
N ALA A 467 19.34 -6.45 -20.74
CA ALA A 467 18.39 -6.80 -21.78
C ALA A 467 17.56 -5.59 -22.25
N LEU A 468 17.14 -4.73 -21.32
CA LEU A 468 16.42 -3.49 -21.66
C LEU A 468 17.32 -2.50 -22.39
N MET A 469 18.55 -2.29 -21.94
CA MET A 469 19.50 -1.41 -22.63
C MET A 469 19.83 -1.91 -24.04
N ASP A 470 20.02 -3.21 -24.24
CA ASP A 470 20.26 -3.80 -25.56
C ASP A 470 19.06 -3.62 -26.49
N ALA A 471 17.84 -3.84 -25.98
CA ALA A 471 16.62 -3.66 -26.76
C ALA A 471 16.37 -2.19 -27.11
N PHE A 472 16.68 -1.27 -26.19
CA PHE A 472 16.62 0.17 -26.43
C PHE A 472 17.63 0.61 -27.50
N ALA A 473 18.88 0.17 -27.40
CA ALA A 473 19.90 0.45 -28.41
C ALA A 473 19.53 -0.11 -29.80
N ALA A 474 18.84 -1.26 -29.85
CA ALA A 474 18.34 -1.82 -31.12
C ALA A 474 17.26 -0.95 -31.79
N LEU A 475 16.53 -0.12 -31.04
CA LEU A 475 15.59 0.86 -31.61
C LEU A 475 16.32 1.99 -32.37
N GLU A 476 17.56 2.32 -31.97
CA GLU A 476 18.38 3.30 -32.68
C GLU A 476 18.91 2.74 -34.01
N THR A 477 19.01 1.42 -34.14
CA THR A 477 19.43 0.73 -35.36
C THR A 477 18.26 0.43 -36.29
N VAL A 478 17.56 1.47 -36.79
CA VAL A 478 16.69 1.27 -37.96
C VAL A 478 17.58 0.99 -39.17
N ASP A 479 17.57 -0.26 -39.63
CA ASP A 479 18.43 -0.71 -40.70
C ASP A 479 17.68 -0.86 -42.05
N PHE A 480 18.44 -1.26 -43.07
CA PHE A 480 17.91 -1.48 -44.41
C PHE A 480 16.78 -2.51 -44.44
N ALA A 481 16.85 -3.55 -43.61
CA ALA A 481 15.85 -4.61 -43.59
C ALA A 481 14.52 -4.13 -43.01
N ALA A 482 14.55 -3.30 -41.96
CA ALA A 482 13.35 -2.67 -41.41
C ALA A 482 12.63 -1.80 -42.44
N LEU A 483 13.34 -0.94 -43.16
CA LEU A 483 12.77 -0.14 -44.25
C LEU A 483 12.21 -1.02 -45.37
N GLN A 484 12.89 -2.13 -45.68
CA GLN A 484 12.45 -3.06 -46.71
C GLN A 484 11.14 -3.77 -46.33
N GLU A 485 11.00 -4.21 -45.07
CA GLU A 485 9.80 -4.85 -44.57
C GLU A 485 8.60 -3.89 -44.61
N LEU A 486 8.75 -2.68 -44.07
CA LEU A 486 7.68 -1.66 -44.07
C LEU A 486 7.25 -1.29 -45.50
N TYR A 487 8.22 -1.10 -46.40
CA TYR A 487 7.95 -0.84 -47.82
C TYR A 487 7.17 -2.01 -48.46
N THR A 488 7.59 -3.24 -48.22
CA THR A 488 6.96 -4.45 -48.77
C THR A 488 5.53 -4.62 -48.24
N LEU A 489 5.31 -4.38 -46.95
CA LEU A 489 4.01 -4.49 -46.29
C LEU A 489 2.95 -3.56 -46.91
N HIS A 490 3.36 -2.40 -47.41
CA HIS A 490 2.44 -1.37 -47.90
C HIS A 490 2.42 -1.17 -49.42
N GLN A 491 3.27 -1.88 -50.18
CA GLN A 491 3.27 -1.86 -51.66
C GLN A 491 1.91 -2.19 -52.30
N GLY A 492 1.06 -2.97 -51.62
CA GLY A 492 -0.22 -3.46 -52.17
C GLY A 492 -1.41 -2.50 -52.04
N LYS A 493 -1.25 -1.35 -51.37
CA LYS A 493 -2.33 -0.35 -51.20
C LYS A 493 -2.66 0.30 -52.55
N GLN A 494 -3.92 0.74 -52.75
CA GLN A 494 -4.37 1.32 -54.01
C GLN A 494 -4.90 2.74 -53.85
N GLU A 495 -4.51 3.64 -54.74
CA GLU A 495 -4.89 5.06 -54.74
C GLU A 495 -6.39 5.28 -54.62
N SER A 496 -7.19 4.47 -55.33
CA SER A 496 -8.66 4.59 -55.35
C SER A 496 -9.33 4.31 -54.00
N GLN A 497 -8.60 3.82 -53.00
CA GLN A 497 -9.13 3.52 -51.66
C GLN A 497 -8.94 4.68 -50.68
N TYR A 498 -8.16 5.71 -51.04
CA TYR A 498 -7.78 6.79 -50.13
C TYR A 498 -8.05 8.18 -50.74
N THR A 499 -8.06 9.21 -49.90
CA THR A 499 -8.18 10.60 -50.36
C THR A 499 -6.92 11.01 -51.14
N PRO A 500 -7.03 11.92 -52.12
CA PRO A 500 -5.88 12.37 -52.91
C PRO A 500 -4.74 12.92 -52.05
N GLU A 501 -5.06 13.69 -51.00
CA GLU A 501 -4.08 14.34 -50.13
C GLU A 501 -3.29 13.32 -49.31
N SER A 502 -3.98 12.36 -48.68
CA SER A 502 -3.34 11.33 -47.87
C SER A 502 -2.54 10.35 -48.74
N TRP A 503 -3.04 10.01 -49.92
CA TRP A 503 -2.35 9.16 -50.88
C TRP A 503 -1.08 9.81 -51.42
N GLN A 504 -1.10 11.12 -51.68
CA GLN A 504 0.08 11.84 -52.17
C GLN A 504 1.23 11.80 -51.17
N ALA A 505 0.93 11.99 -49.87
CA ALA A 505 1.92 11.88 -48.81
C ALA A 505 2.51 10.47 -48.73
N PHE A 506 1.65 9.44 -48.75
CA PHE A 506 2.06 8.03 -48.75
C PHE A 506 2.92 7.65 -49.97
N SER A 507 2.49 8.02 -51.18
CA SER A 507 3.22 7.74 -52.42
C SER A 507 4.60 8.39 -52.44
N LYS A 508 4.72 9.62 -51.93
CA LYS A 508 6.02 10.31 -51.80
C LYS A 508 6.96 9.55 -50.88
N ALA A 509 6.47 9.12 -49.71
CA ALA A 509 7.27 8.39 -48.75
C ALA A 509 7.67 6.98 -49.28
N MET A 510 6.77 6.29 -49.97
CA MET A 510 7.07 5.02 -50.66
C MET A 510 8.17 5.17 -51.72
N GLN A 511 8.18 6.28 -52.47
CA GLN A 511 9.23 6.55 -53.46
C GLN A 511 10.58 6.82 -52.78
N GLN A 512 10.59 7.54 -51.67
CA GLN A 512 11.81 7.83 -50.92
C GLN A 512 12.41 6.56 -50.29
N ALA A 513 11.55 5.72 -49.71
CA ALA A 513 11.93 4.40 -49.22
C ALA A 513 12.51 3.52 -50.33
N ALA A 514 11.83 3.42 -51.48
CA ALA A 514 12.31 2.66 -52.64
C ALA A 514 13.70 3.12 -53.11
N ARG A 515 13.94 4.45 -53.17
CA ARG A 515 15.23 5.00 -53.59
C ARG A 515 16.38 4.60 -52.66
N LEU A 516 16.14 4.62 -51.34
CA LEU A 516 17.15 4.22 -50.36
C LEU A 516 17.38 2.71 -50.38
N LEU A 517 16.33 1.92 -50.59
CA LEU A 517 16.42 0.47 -50.75
C LEU A 517 17.15 0.04 -52.04
N GLU A 518 17.15 0.88 -53.07
CA GLU A 518 17.95 0.64 -54.28
C GLU A 518 19.39 1.14 -54.16
N GLN A 519 19.68 1.96 -53.14
CA GLN A 519 21.02 2.43 -52.85
C GLN A 519 21.84 1.28 -52.23
N GLY A 520 23.03 1.00 -52.76
CA GLY A 520 23.82 -0.18 -52.31
C GLY A 520 24.38 -0.07 -50.89
N SER A 521 24.44 1.13 -50.30
CA SER A 521 24.85 1.40 -48.91
C SER A 521 24.30 2.76 -48.49
N PRO A 522 22.99 2.87 -48.21
CA PRO A 522 22.38 4.11 -47.74
C PRO A 522 22.89 4.45 -46.33
N ASP A 523 22.92 5.73 -46.03
CA ASP A 523 23.34 6.21 -44.71
C ASP A 523 22.31 5.80 -43.63
N PRO A 524 22.74 5.31 -42.44
CA PRO A 524 21.81 4.86 -41.39
C PRO A 524 20.79 5.92 -40.95
N GLU A 525 21.19 7.19 -40.91
CA GLU A 525 20.29 8.29 -40.54
C GLU A 525 19.24 8.53 -41.64
N GLN A 526 19.62 8.38 -42.91
CA GLN A 526 18.68 8.43 -44.03
C GLN A 526 17.68 7.25 -44.03
N LEU A 527 18.16 6.05 -43.70
CA LEU A 527 17.29 4.88 -43.53
C LEU A 527 16.25 5.13 -42.44
N ARG A 528 16.69 5.64 -41.28
CA ARG A 528 15.82 6.01 -40.16
C ARG A 528 14.79 7.06 -40.55
N GLN A 529 15.22 8.15 -41.20
CA GLN A 529 14.30 9.22 -41.62
C GLN A 529 13.25 8.71 -42.62
N ALA A 530 13.66 7.94 -43.63
CA ALA A 530 12.71 7.42 -44.60
C ALA A 530 11.75 6.38 -44.02
N TYR A 531 12.21 5.60 -43.04
CA TYR A 531 11.34 4.71 -42.27
C TYR A 531 10.27 5.51 -41.53
N THR A 532 10.67 6.52 -40.74
CA THR A 532 9.75 7.41 -40.01
C THR A 532 8.77 8.12 -40.93
N GLU A 533 9.23 8.65 -42.07
CA GLU A 533 8.37 9.31 -43.05
C GLU A 533 7.36 8.35 -43.68
N LEU A 534 7.80 7.14 -44.04
CA LEU A 534 6.91 6.12 -44.61
C LEU A 534 5.84 5.70 -43.61
N GLN A 535 6.22 5.45 -42.36
CA GLN A 535 5.27 5.00 -41.35
C GLN A 535 4.26 6.09 -41.00
N ARG A 536 4.71 7.35 -40.81
CA ARG A 536 3.80 8.50 -40.63
C ARG A 536 2.82 8.64 -41.79
N ALA A 537 3.30 8.46 -43.02
CA ALA A 537 2.45 8.56 -44.19
C ALA A 537 1.46 7.38 -44.31
N VAL A 538 1.82 6.20 -43.80
CA VAL A 538 0.90 5.05 -43.66
C VAL A 538 -0.20 5.35 -42.64
N SER A 539 0.15 5.82 -41.43
CA SER A 539 -0.83 6.16 -40.38
C SER A 539 -1.72 7.34 -40.80
N GLY A 540 -1.21 8.25 -41.64
CA GLY A 540 -1.95 9.38 -42.19
C GLY A 540 -2.88 9.07 -43.37
N LEU A 541 -3.02 7.80 -43.79
CA LEU A 541 -3.91 7.42 -44.89
C LEU A 541 -5.39 7.56 -44.50
N VAL A 542 -6.15 8.33 -45.28
CA VAL A 542 -7.58 8.55 -45.04
C VAL A 542 -8.40 7.83 -46.12
N PRO A 543 -9.26 6.86 -45.78
CA PRO A 543 -10.05 6.12 -46.76
C PRO A 543 -11.13 7.01 -47.40
N VAL A 544 -11.40 6.81 -48.69
CA VAL A 544 -12.58 7.41 -49.34
C VAL A 544 -13.84 6.66 -48.92
N SER A 545 -14.68 7.28 -48.09
CA SER A 545 -15.95 6.68 -47.65
C SER A 545 -16.84 6.31 -48.84
N PRO A 546 -17.47 5.12 -48.85
CA PRO A 546 -18.41 4.76 -49.91
C PRO A 546 -19.63 5.67 -49.85
N LYS A 547 -19.91 6.34 -50.97
CA LYS A 547 -21.13 7.14 -51.16
C LYS A 547 -22.37 6.25 -50.94
N PRO A 548 -23.41 6.68 -50.19
CA PRO A 548 -24.65 5.92 -50.10
C PRO A 548 -25.26 5.79 -51.49
N THR A 549 -25.44 4.55 -51.95
CA THR A 549 -26.15 4.25 -53.20
C THR A 549 -27.61 4.65 -53.01
N ASN A 550 -28.01 5.73 -53.67
CA ASN A 550 -29.34 6.30 -53.63
C ASN A 550 -30.36 5.30 -54.21
N VAL A 551 -31.18 4.68 -53.34
CA VAL A 551 -32.30 3.85 -53.76
C VAL A 551 -33.44 4.79 -54.18
N THR A 552 -33.71 4.82 -55.48
CA THR A 552 -34.88 5.49 -56.08
C THR A 552 -36.18 4.94 -55.49
N ALA A 553 -36.88 5.76 -54.69
CA ALA A 553 -38.29 5.57 -54.34
C ALA A 553 -39.19 6.33 -55.33
N VAL A 554 -40.20 5.63 -55.87
CA VAL A 554 -41.24 6.15 -56.76
C VAL A 554 -42.39 6.76 -55.90
N PRO A 555 -43.03 7.87 -56.30
CA PRO A 555 -43.87 8.69 -55.43
C PRO A 555 -45.35 8.28 -55.41
N GLY A 556 -46.06 8.61 -54.32
CA GLY A 556 -47.51 8.50 -54.23
C GLY A 556 -48.13 9.21 -53.01
N THR A 557 -48.60 10.46 -53.25
CA THR A 557 -49.82 11.12 -52.69
C THR A 557 -49.96 11.23 -51.16
N ALA A 558 -50.28 12.37 -50.52
CA ALA A 558 -50.75 13.68 -50.95
C ALA A 558 -50.48 14.74 -49.85
N ARG A 559 -50.26 15.98 -50.31
CA ARG A 559 -50.23 17.30 -49.63
C ARG A 559 -51.66 17.62 -49.07
N PRO A 560 -51.98 18.71 -48.31
CA PRO A 560 -51.17 19.94 -48.11
C PRO A 560 -51.36 20.64 -46.73
N GLN A 561 -50.86 21.83 -46.33
CA GLN A 561 -50.41 23.11 -46.91
C GLN A 561 -49.47 23.77 -45.86
N GLU A 562 -48.29 24.34 -46.20
CA GLU A 562 -48.07 25.74 -46.66
C GLU A 562 -47.94 26.71 -45.43
N ILE A 563 -47.08 27.74 -45.32
CA ILE A 563 -46.40 28.63 -46.28
C ILE A 563 -45.23 29.38 -45.59
N ALA A 564 -44.19 29.66 -46.38
CA ALA A 564 -43.39 30.90 -46.48
C ALA A 564 -42.40 31.28 -45.35
N ALA A 565 -41.17 31.77 -45.62
CA ALA A 565 -40.62 32.39 -46.82
C ALA A 565 -39.08 32.24 -46.90
N ASP A 566 -38.58 32.11 -48.13
CA ASP A 566 -37.20 32.39 -48.62
C ASP A 566 -37.11 33.92 -48.97
N PRO A 567 -36.04 34.56 -49.51
CA PRO A 567 -34.70 34.05 -49.85
C PRO A 567 -33.48 35.03 -49.68
N ALA A 568 -32.29 34.48 -50.02
CA ALA A 568 -31.20 35.10 -50.82
C ALA A 568 -30.39 36.29 -50.23
N GLU A 569 -29.11 36.55 -50.53
CA GLU A 569 -28.09 36.01 -51.45
C GLU A 569 -26.73 36.65 -51.03
N ALA A 570 -25.61 36.03 -51.46
CA ALA A 570 -24.22 36.53 -51.42
C ALA A 570 -24.02 37.74 -52.41
N PRO A 571 -22.82 38.29 -52.79
CA PRO A 571 -21.45 37.72 -52.71
C PRO A 571 -20.21 38.68 -52.63
N VAL A 572 -19.00 38.05 -52.57
CA VAL A 572 -17.66 38.32 -53.18
C VAL A 572 -16.70 39.49 -52.84
N GLU A 573 -15.41 39.09 -52.81
CA GLU A 573 -14.12 39.77 -53.18
C GLU A 573 -13.57 40.85 -52.21
N ASP A 574 -12.27 41.02 -51.94
CA ASP A 574 -11.04 40.74 -52.70
C ASP A 574 -9.78 40.78 -51.77
N ALA A 575 -8.64 40.32 -52.29
CA ALA A 575 -7.33 40.17 -51.63
C ALA A 575 -6.60 41.49 -51.26
N ILE A 576 -5.56 41.41 -50.39
CA ILE A 576 -4.18 41.95 -50.60
C ILE A 576 -3.26 41.67 -49.39
N LEU A 577 -2.04 41.22 -49.74
CA LEU A 577 -0.81 41.05 -48.95
C LEU A 577 -0.34 42.29 -48.17
N VAL A 578 0.32 42.11 -47.00
CA VAL A 578 1.66 42.65 -46.63
C VAL A 578 2.23 41.85 -45.43
N GLU A 579 3.41 41.24 -45.57
CA GLU A 579 4.34 40.87 -44.46
C GLU A 579 5.44 41.96 -44.32
N PRO A 580 6.44 41.85 -43.42
CA PRO A 580 6.42 41.84 -41.95
C PRO A 580 7.28 43.00 -41.37
N ALA A 581 7.31 43.20 -40.06
CA ALA A 581 8.35 44.01 -39.41
C ALA A 581 8.66 43.52 -37.99
N GLU A 582 9.83 42.92 -37.83
CA GLU A 582 10.63 42.83 -36.60
C GLU A 582 11.97 43.56 -36.87
N PRO A 583 12.94 43.65 -35.94
CA PRO A 583 12.92 44.01 -34.51
C PRO A 583 13.92 45.16 -34.22
N ASP A 584 13.96 45.76 -33.02
CA ASP A 584 15.22 46.28 -32.40
C ASP A 584 15.02 46.84 -30.96
N PRO A 585 16.07 47.13 -30.15
CA PRO A 585 16.36 46.36 -28.95
C PRO A 585 16.79 47.22 -27.72
N ASP A 586 17.22 46.51 -26.67
CA ASP A 586 18.35 46.81 -25.77
C ASP A 586 18.27 47.87 -24.64
N ALA A 587 18.86 47.40 -23.52
CA ALA A 587 19.62 48.08 -22.48
C ALA A 587 18.92 48.79 -21.30
N GLY A 588 19.13 48.23 -20.10
CA GLY A 588 19.78 49.00 -19.03
C GLY A 588 19.14 48.98 -17.64
N GLN A 589 19.65 48.09 -16.77
CA GLN A 589 19.68 48.08 -15.29
C GLN A 589 19.88 49.47 -14.60
N PRO A 590 19.90 49.62 -13.24
CA PRO A 590 19.51 48.75 -12.09
C PRO A 590 18.68 49.49 -10.99
N GLU A 591 18.02 48.77 -10.09
CA GLU A 591 17.62 49.30 -8.76
C GLU A 591 18.07 48.30 -7.67
N LYS A 592 19.24 48.50 -7.04
CA LYS A 592 19.48 49.15 -5.74
C LYS A 592 18.81 48.49 -4.53
N GLU A 593 19.63 47.72 -3.80
CA GLU A 593 19.46 47.44 -2.36
C GLU A 593 19.28 48.73 -1.54
N PRO A 594 18.68 48.59 -0.34
CA PRO A 594 19.49 48.92 0.83
C PRO A 594 19.44 47.85 1.94
N ALA A 595 20.60 47.66 2.57
CA ALA A 595 20.78 46.95 3.83
C ALA A 595 20.65 47.90 5.05
N GLY A 596 20.21 47.33 6.18
CA GLY A 596 20.35 47.84 7.56
C GLY A 596 19.25 48.84 7.98
N ASP A 597 18.50 48.68 9.07
CA ASP A 597 18.95 48.38 10.43
C ASP A 597 17.74 48.11 11.37
N ALA A 598 18.03 47.45 12.49
CA ALA A 598 17.31 47.46 13.78
C ALA A 598 16.01 46.64 13.96
N GLN A 599 16.17 45.48 14.61
CA GLN A 599 15.13 44.80 15.39
C GLN A 599 14.56 45.71 16.50
N PRO A 600 13.23 45.65 16.75
CA PRO A 600 12.63 45.86 18.07
C PRO A 600 12.04 44.55 18.64
N PRO A 601 11.74 44.51 19.96
CA PRO A 601 11.83 43.31 20.76
C PRO A 601 10.58 42.42 20.73
N VAL A 602 10.83 41.14 21.01
CA VAL A 602 9.84 40.11 21.38
C VAL A 602 8.99 40.63 22.55
N GLN A 603 7.68 40.69 22.36
CA GLN A 603 6.73 40.80 23.47
C GLN A 603 6.19 39.41 23.78
N GLU A 604 6.59 38.89 24.94
CA GLU A 604 5.95 37.77 25.62
C GLU A 604 4.49 38.15 25.93
N GLU A 605 3.53 37.42 25.35
CA GLU A 605 2.16 37.41 25.88
C GLU A 605 2.09 36.46 27.07
N LYS A 606 1.69 37.06 28.20
CA LYS A 606 1.51 36.45 29.52
C LYS A 606 0.30 35.52 29.53
N GLU A 607 0.50 34.30 30.00
CA GLU A 607 -0.55 33.48 30.61
C GLU A 607 -1.06 34.13 31.92
N PRO A 608 -2.35 34.03 32.27
CA PRO A 608 -2.84 34.47 33.57
C PRO A 608 -2.61 33.42 34.66
N ALA A 609 -2.26 33.95 35.83
CA ALA A 609 -1.80 33.27 37.04
C ALA A 609 -2.74 32.19 37.62
N GLN A 610 -2.15 31.07 38.04
CA GLN A 610 -2.69 30.19 39.08
C GLN A 610 -2.11 30.61 40.43
N ASP A 611 -2.99 30.84 41.41
CA ASP A 611 -2.64 31.11 42.80
C ASP A 611 -2.77 29.83 43.64
N GLY A 612 -1.97 29.74 44.69
CA GLY A 612 -1.39 28.50 45.23
C GLY A 612 -2.26 27.58 46.09
N ALA A 613 -1.76 26.35 46.28
CA ALA A 613 -1.84 25.60 47.55
C ALA A 613 -0.83 24.42 47.57
N GLU A 614 -0.19 24.24 48.73
CA GLU A 614 0.89 23.29 49.05
C GLU A 614 0.53 21.79 48.98
N PRO A 615 1.52 20.87 48.87
CA PRO A 615 1.28 19.44 48.70
C PRO A 615 1.04 18.71 50.03
N VAL A 616 0.00 17.88 50.08
CA VAL A 616 -0.30 16.97 51.20
C VAL A 616 0.03 15.53 50.79
N GLN A 617 0.77 14.83 51.66
CA GLN A 617 1.19 13.43 51.52
C GLN A 617 0.01 12.45 51.63
N PRO A 618 0.07 11.25 51.01
CA PRO A 618 -0.92 10.22 51.25
C PRO A 618 -0.58 9.37 52.49
N VAL A 619 -1.58 9.15 53.34
CA VAL A 619 -1.55 8.31 54.55
C VAL A 619 -2.29 6.99 54.29
N GLU A 620 -1.76 5.91 54.86
CA GLU A 620 -2.17 4.50 54.78
C GLU A 620 -3.57 4.15 55.38
N GLU A 621 -4.25 3.19 54.72
CA GLU A 621 -5.09 2.05 55.18
C GLU A 621 -6.32 2.27 56.16
N PRO A 622 -7.23 1.28 56.49
CA PRO A 622 -7.25 -0.18 56.23
C PRO A 622 -8.65 -0.92 56.00
N VAL A 623 -8.58 -2.24 55.65
CA VAL A 623 -9.54 -3.43 55.78
C VAL A 623 -11.04 -3.31 55.38
N SER A 624 -11.85 -4.33 55.00
CA SER A 624 -11.88 -5.81 55.08
C SER A 624 -13.07 -6.35 54.25
N ALA A 625 -13.01 -7.56 53.68
CA ALA A 625 -14.15 -8.52 53.69
C ALA A 625 -13.72 -9.93 53.20
N GLN A 626 -14.31 -10.93 53.84
CA GLN A 626 -13.94 -12.35 53.88
C GLN A 626 -14.40 -13.18 52.67
N GLU A 627 -13.70 -14.31 52.49
CA GLU A 627 -14.03 -15.49 51.70
C GLU A 627 -15.47 -16.02 51.90
N GLN A 628 -16.06 -16.60 50.84
CA GLN A 628 -16.54 -17.99 50.91
C GLN A 628 -16.79 -18.63 49.52
N GLN A 629 -15.95 -19.64 49.24
CA GLN A 629 -16.23 -20.97 48.65
C GLN A 629 -16.76 -21.13 47.20
N ALA A 630 -15.81 -21.52 46.35
CA ALA A 630 -15.64 -22.88 45.78
C ALA A 630 -16.61 -23.40 44.70
N GLY A 631 -16.00 -23.81 43.58
CA GLY A 631 -16.57 -24.84 42.69
C GLY A 631 -16.11 -24.79 41.23
N SER A 632 -14.84 -25.09 40.95
CA SER A 632 -14.45 -25.71 39.65
C SER A 632 -14.98 -27.17 39.65
N PRO A 633 -15.18 -27.89 38.52
CA PRO A 633 -14.15 -28.00 37.46
C PRO A 633 -14.61 -28.30 36.01
N ASN A 634 -13.61 -28.30 35.11
CA ASN A 634 -13.46 -29.14 33.89
C ASN A 634 -14.39 -28.86 32.69
N ALA A 635 -13.96 -28.91 31.43
CA ALA A 635 -12.67 -29.18 30.80
C ALA A 635 -12.77 -28.76 29.31
N ALA A 636 -11.65 -28.33 28.72
CA ALA A 636 -11.39 -28.32 27.27
C ALA A 636 -11.37 -29.78 26.72
N PRO A 637 -11.34 -30.09 25.40
CA PRO A 637 -10.82 -29.26 24.31
C PRO A 637 -11.58 -29.32 22.96
N TRP A 638 -11.16 -28.42 22.08
CA TRP A 638 -11.42 -28.43 20.64
C TRP A 638 -10.48 -29.42 19.93
N ILE A 639 -10.99 -30.14 18.93
CA ILE A 639 -10.19 -30.82 17.90
C ILE A 639 -10.73 -30.46 16.52
N ILE A 640 -9.76 -30.14 15.66
CA ILE A 640 -9.79 -29.74 14.24
C ILE A 640 -10.03 -30.96 13.32
N ALA A 641 -10.75 -30.78 12.20
CA ALA A 641 -10.33 -31.15 10.83
C ALA A 641 -11.49 -31.46 9.84
N GLY A 642 -11.35 -30.94 8.62
CA GLY A 642 -11.75 -31.60 7.36
C GLY A 642 -13.19 -31.35 6.86
N VAL A 643 -13.47 -30.40 5.97
CA VAL A 643 -13.33 -30.46 4.49
C VAL A 643 -14.51 -31.17 3.76
N VAL A 644 -15.10 -30.44 2.80
CA VAL A 644 -15.80 -30.84 1.55
C VAL A 644 -17.35 -30.98 1.52
N VAL A 645 -17.97 -29.92 0.94
CA VAL A 645 -18.83 -29.90 -0.27
C VAL A 645 -20.35 -30.26 -0.21
N LEU A 646 -21.13 -29.30 -0.73
CA LEU A 646 -22.46 -29.33 -1.38
C LEU A 646 -23.74 -29.62 -0.57
N GLY A 647 -24.71 -28.70 -0.72
CA GLY A 647 -26.10 -29.09 -0.99
C GLY A 647 -27.18 -28.50 -0.08
N ALA A 648 -27.82 -27.44 -0.59
CA ALA A 648 -29.22 -27.03 -0.45
C ALA A 648 -30.15 -27.72 0.59
N GLY A 649 -30.95 -26.89 1.30
CA GLY A 649 -32.37 -27.19 1.53
C GLY A 649 -32.89 -27.20 2.97
N ALA A 650 -33.31 -26.02 3.44
CA ALA A 650 -34.49 -25.69 4.26
C ALA A 650 -35.03 -26.61 5.40
N ALA A 651 -35.20 -25.95 6.56
CA ALA A 651 -36.34 -25.96 7.51
C ALA A 651 -36.42 -27.01 8.65
N GLY A 652 -36.57 -26.50 9.90
CA GLY A 652 -37.13 -27.26 11.03
C GLY A 652 -36.80 -26.74 12.43
N CYS A 653 -37.67 -25.89 12.99
CA CYS A 653 -37.63 -25.25 14.32
C CYS A 653 -37.91 -26.19 15.53
N PHE A 654 -37.60 -25.74 16.77
CA PHE A 654 -38.41 -25.75 18.04
C PHE A 654 -37.48 -25.39 19.24
N ALA A 655 -37.49 -24.17 19.82
CA ALA A 655 -38.35 -23.58 20.86
C ALA A 655 -38.19 -24.14 22.30
N VAL A 656 -37.98 -23.26 23.32
CA VAL A 656 -38.83 -23.09 24.54
C VAL A 656 -38.52 -21.76 25.26
N ILE A 657 -39.60 -21.12 25.70
CA ILE A 657 -39.80 -19.83 26.38
C ILE A 657 -39.75 -19.97 27.92
N LYS A 658 -39.31 -18.92 28.66
CA LYS A 658 -40.02 -18.46 29.88
C LYS A 658 -39.76 -16.98 30.22
N ARG A 659 -40.86 -16.28 30.53
CA ARG A 659 -41.05 -14.82 30.77
C ARG A 659 -40.86 -14.43 32.25
N LYS A 660 -40.40 -13.17 32.47
CA LYS A 660 -40.85 -12.06 33.37
C LYS A 660 -41.52 -12.43 34.72
N LYS A 661 -41.30 -11.73 35.86
CA LYS A 661 -41.30 -10.26 36.07
C LYS A 661 -41.06 -9.90 37.56
N SER A 662 -40.64 -8.64 37.81
CA SER A 662 -40.86 -7.77 38.99
C SER A 662 -40.20 -8.15 40.33
N ALA A 663 -39.67 -7.22 41.13
CA ALA A 663 -39.92 -5.78 41.25
C ALA A 663 -38.62 -4.95 41.25
#